data_AF-A0A1X7KW90-F1
#
_entry.id   AF-A0A1X7KW90-F1
#
_cell.length_a   1.000
_cell.length_b   1.000
_cell.length_c   1.000
_cell.angle_alpha   90.00
_cell.angle_beta   90.00
_cell.angle_gamma   90.00
#
_symmetry.space_group_name_H-M   'P 1'
#
loop_
_entity.id
_entity.type
_entity.pdbx_description
1 polymer ?
#
loop_
_entity_poly.entity_id
_entity_poly.type
_entity_poly.pdbx_seq_one_letter_code
_entity_poly.pdbx_strand_id
1 'polypeptide(L)'
;MFQTLETINRRAKLWLWLIVIVGVVASLAVVVQRVQTEQTSKQVELVFDYRDLVDMSIYQPNPSQYIKDQLVVLKDAGVESMAMFESSLQEFKSAKRIWLYNSNEAALLQGKTANLNENYTYLLFAGPEEERALQPIIEETFMNLGIHVKLWSFDGKNGLILETPYESAVMKSMPQDPIAMKLLRDQGFTIVPRLSDSMPYDPEQVEDLLAMYEQNGVTRILFEGDAVKGFNDDLKQSSLTHFAETLNKHGIGLAAIEGLKAPQKGFSKLAYLTHYNVVRIHSISEQESFNDPKVLGDRLSLAVKDRNIRMFYLNAIVKRDTSKSEIVDSVDNIVKSLEEPGNAKAKIEHDGFTFGEAKPFEVVDSSWQRYAKGVTVIGGVALIALMISYFVPYVMMAAFVVGLIGAGGLFVLHSKLLEQGLALGVAISAPTIAMVLAVRRIDMSSIDLSFGPRLGRAVALFLRTSVLSLIAVPYVIALMNNITYSLVLDQFRGISLLFIAPVGLTALYVFLYRGESVFKEAKRWLSMPLTLLWVAAFVVVAGAGYYYLSRSGNAGSVSSIELMFRSLLENTFGVRPRNKEFLLAHPIFLVGAFIALRYRWGQFIFMIAAVGQMSMVNTFTHLHTPVIISLIRTVLGMGLGLIIGIIGILVWSIIERCWESWRLKLKL
;
A
#
# COMPACT_ATOMS: atom_id res chain seq x y z
N MET A 1 0.54 -3.90 54.63
CA MET A 1 1.29 -4.11 53.37
C MET A 1 0.41 -4.06 52.13
N PHE A 2 -0.71 -4.80 52.05
CA PHE A 2 -1.59 -4.78 50.87
C PHE A 2 -2.33 -3.44 50.64
N GLN A 3 -2.90 -2.81 51.68
CA GLN A 3 -3.59 -1.51 51.56
C GLN A 3 -2.64 -0.35 51.18
N THR A 4 -1.40 -0.38 51.66
CA THR A 4 -0.34 0.58 51.28
C THR A 4 0.09 0.39 49.83
N LEU A 5 0.21 -0.86 49.35
CA LEU A 5 0.49 -1.16 47.94
C LEU A 5 -0.66 -0.71 47.02
N GLU A 6 -1.90 -0.82 47.48
CA GLU A 6 -3.09 -0.43 46.71
C GLU A 6 -3.22 1.10 46.55
N THR A 7 -2.93 1.87 47.60
CA THR A 7 -2.89 3.35 47.55
C THR A 7 -1.73 3.86 46.70
N ILE A 8 -0.55 3.25 46.80
CA ILE A 8 0.60 3.54 45.93
C ILE A 8 0.25 3.25 44.46
N ASN A 9 -0.36 2.09 44.17
CA ASN A 9 -0.77 1.73 42.81
C ASN A 9 -1.81 2.69 42.24
N ARG A 10 -2.75 3.18 43.05
CA ARG A 10 -3.75 4.16 42.59
C ARG A 10 -3.12 5.50 42.22
N ARG A 11 -2.16 6.01 43.01
CA ARG A 11 -1.40 7.22 42.67
C ARG A 11 -0.51 7.01 41.45
N ALA A 12 0.17 5.87 41.37
CA ALA A 12 1.02 5.51 40.24
C ALA A 12 0.23 5.40 38.92
N LYS A 13 -1.01 4.90 38.94
CA LYS A 13 -1.90 4.90 37.76
C LYS A 13 -2.17 6.31 37.23
N LEU A 14 -2.39 7.30 38.11
CA LEU A 14 -2.58 8.69 37.70
C LEU A 14 -1.32 9.26 37.04
N TRP A 15 -0.15 8.96 37.60
CA TRP A 15 1.13 9.37 37.02
C TRP A 15 1.39 8.74 35.64
N LEU A 16 1.11 7.45 35.47
CA LEU A 16 1.25 6.80 34.17
C LEU A 16 0.29 7.41 33.14
N TRP A 17 -0.95 7.74 33.51
CA TRP A 17 -1.86 8.46 32.62
C TRP A 17 -1.34 9.86 32.24
N LEU A 18 -0.72 10.58 33.17
CA LEU A 18 -0.07 11.86 32.89
C LEU A 18 1.09 11.69 31.89
N ILE A 19 1.92 10.65 32.06
CA ILE A 19 2.98 10.29 31.12
C ILE A 19 2.39 9.95 29.74
N VAL A 20 1.28 9.22 29.68
CA VAL A 20 0.57 8.96 28.42
C VAL A 20 0.09 10.26 27.77
N ILE A 21 -0.46 11.21 28.52
CA ILE A 21 -0.91 12.50 27.97
C ILE A 21 0.29 13.29 27.42
N VAL A 22 1.39 13.36 28.16
CA VAL A 22 2.61 14.03 27.71
C VAL A 22 3.15 13.38 26.42
N GLY A 23 3.14 12.05 26.33
CA GLY A 23 3.52 11.34 25.11
C GLY A 23 2.56 11.54 23.94
N VAL A 24 1.25 11.76 24.18
CA VAL A 24 0.31 12.18 23.13
C VAL A 24 0.69 13.56 22.59
N VAL A 25 0.97 14.53 23.47
CA VAL A 25 1.36 15.88 23.04
C VAL A 25 2.66 15.85 22.23
N ALA A 26 3.66 15.08 22.69
CA ALA A 26 4.91 14.90 21.97
C ALA A 26 4.72 14.24 20.61
N SER A 27 3.87 13.21 20.53
CA SER A 27 3.58 12.52 19.27
C SER A 27 2.78 13.37 18.29
N LEU A 28 1.86 14.23 18.76
CA LEU A 28 1.15 15.18 17.91
C LEU A 28 2.10 16.14 17.18
N ALA A 29 3.18 16.58 17.83
CA ALA A 29 4.18 17.42 17.17
C ALA A 29 4.83 16.68 15.98
N VAL A 30 5.15 15.39 16.13
CA VAL A 30 5.67 14.55 15.05
C VAL A 30 4.63 14.33 13.93
N VAL A 31 3.35 14.19 14.29
CA VAL A 31 2.25 14.10 13.32
C VAL A 31 2.15 15.36 12.46
N VAL A 32 2.45 16.55 13.00
CA VAL A 32 2.45 17.78 12.19
C VAL A 32 3.55 17.75 11.13
N GLN A 33 4.76 17.33 11.47
CA GLN A 33 5.86 17.17 10.50
C GLN A 33 5.52 16.11 9.43
N ARG A 34 4.83 15.05 9.85
CA ARG A 34 4.33 14.02 8.94
C ARG A 34 3.42 14.62 7.88
N VAL A 35 2.43 15.40 8.33
CA VAL A 35 1.46 16.06 7.45
C VAL A 35 2.15 17.06 6.51
N GLN A 36 3.15 17.80 7.01
CA GLN A 36 3.95 18.70 6.17
C GLN A 36 4.70 17.95 5.07
N THR A 37 5.35 16.83 5.42
CA THR A 37 6.07 15.95 4.47
C THR A 37 5.13 15.40 3.39
N GLU A 38 3.91 14.98 3.74
CA GLU A 38 2.93 14.46 2.79
C GLU A 38 2.44 15.53 1.78
N GLN A 39 2.57 16.82 2.12
CA GLN A 39 2.11 17.94 1.31
C GLN A 39 3.18 18.54 0.38
N THR A 40 4.46 18.13 0.50
CA THR A 40 5.56 18.75 -0.27
C THR A 40 5.53 18.38 -1.76
N SER A 41 4.94 17.24 -2.12
CA SER A 41 4.83 16.79 -3.51
C SER A 41 3.37 16.76 -3.95
N LYS A 42 3.06 17.57 -4.96
CA LYS A 42 1.73 17.71 -5.58
C LYS A 42 1.71 17.44 -7.09
N GLN A 43 2.87 17.14 -7.67
CA GLN A 43 2.99 16.84 -9.10
C GLN A 43 2.64 15.37 -9.35
N VAL A 44 1.81 15.12 -10.36
CA VAL A 44 1.39 13.78 -10.77
C VAL A 44 1.86 13.53 -12.20
N GLU A 45 2.64 12.48 -12.36
CA GLU A 45 3.22 12.08 -13.63
C GLU A 45 2.50 10.86 -14.19
N LEU A 46 2.15 10.93 -15.47
CA LEU A 46 1.58 9.82 -16.23
C LEU A 46 2.67 9.27 -17.15
N VAL A 47 3.05 8.01 -16.93
CA VAL A 47 4.06 7.31 -17.70
C VAL A 47 3.40 6.19 -18.48
N PHE A 48 3.58 6.19 -19.80
CA PHE A 48 3.07 5.15 -20.67
C PHE A 48 4.19 4.19 -21.10
N ASP A 49 3.88 2.90 -21.23
CA ASP A 49 4.82 1.91 -21.71
C ASP A 49 5.04 2.02 -23.22
N TYR A 50 6.23 2.44 -23.64
CA TYR A 50 6.54 2.56 -25.07
C TYR A 50 6.59 1.19 -25.77
N ARG A 51 6.97 0.12 -25.06
CA ARG A 51 7.03 -1.24 -25.63
C ARG A 51 5.64 -1.70 -26.06
N ASP A 52 4.62 -1.37 -25.27
CA ASP A 52 3.23 -1.69 -25.62
C ASP A 52 2.81 -1.03 -26.94
N LEU A 53 3.18 0.24 -27.19
CA LEU A 53 2.89 0.87 -28.49
C LEU A 53 3.56 0.14 -29.65
N VAL A 54 4.81 -0.29 -29.48
CA VAL A 54 5.55 -1.04 -30.50
C VAL A 54 4.86 -2.37 -30.78
N ASP A 55 4.50 -3.11 -29.74
CA ASP A 55 3.84 -4.42 -29.87
C ASP A 55 2.44 -4.29 -30.49
N MET A 56 1.67 -3.26 -30.12
CA MET A 56 0.36 -2.98 -30.72
C MET A 56 0.49 -2.57 -32.19
N SER A 57 1.57 -1.86 -32.55
CA SER A 57 1.81 -1.42 -33.93
C SER A 57 1.95 -2.60 -34.91
N ILE A 58 2.37 -3.79 -34.44
CA ILE A 58 2.52 -4.99 -35.28
C ILE A 58 1.19 -5.39 -35.93
N TYR A 59 0.07 -5.12 -35.26
CA TYR A 59 -1.27 -5.47 -35.74
C TYR A 59 -1.88 -4.41 -36.67
N GLN A 60 -1.15 -3.33 -36.94
CA GLN A 60 -1.66 -2.19 -37.71
C GLN A 60 -1.14 -2.20 -39.15
N PRO A 61 -1.92 -1.69 -40.12
CA PRO A 61 -1.48 -1.63 -41.52
C PRO A 61 -0.21 -0.80 -41.71
N ASN A 62 -0.09 0.31 -40.98
CA ASN A 62 1.05 1.24 -41.03
C ASN A 62 1.66 1.43 -39.63
N PRO A 63 2.54 0.53 -39.17
CA PRO A 63 3.00 0.50 -37.78
C PRO A 63 3.72 1.77 -37.34
N SER A 64 4.63 2.29 -38.18
CA SER A 64 5.37 3.51 -37.87
C SER A 64 4.48 4.76 -37.80
N GLN A 65 3.41 4.81 -38.60
CA GLN A 65 2.45 5.91 -38.55
C GLN A 65 1.55 5.79 -37.32
N TYR A 66 1.08 4.58 -37.01
CA TYR A 66 0.29 4.32 -35.81
C TYR A 66 1.01 4.78 -34.54
N ILE A 67 2.31 4.47 -34.38
CA ILE A 67 3.08 4.93 -33.23
C ILE A 67 3.07 6.46 -33.14
N LYS A 68 3.34 7.16 -34.26
CA LYS A 68 3.35 8.64 -34.27
C LYS A 68 1.98 9.22 -33.91
N ASP A 69 0.90 8.65 -34.45
CA ASP A 69 -0.45 9.11 -34.19
C ASP A 69 -0.83 8.88 -32.71
N GLN A 70 -0.52 7.71 -32.15
CA GLN A 70 -0.82 7.41 -30.75
C GLN A 70 0.02 8.24 -29.77
N LEU A 71 1.25 8.60 -30.13
CA LEU A 71 2.06 9.50 -29.31
C LEU A 71 1.40 10.89 -29.21
N VAL A 72 0.82 11.42 -30.29
CA VAL A 72 0.06 12.68 -30.24
C VAL A 72 -1.17 12.53 -29.34
N VAL A 73 -1.95 11.46 -29.52
CA VAL A 73 -3.15 11.18 -28.70
C VAL A 73 -2.80 11.09 -27.21
N LEU A 74 -1.72 10.39 -26.85
CA LEU A 74 -1.27 10.27 -25.47
C LEU A 74 -0.78 11.61 -24.91
N LYS A 75 -0.08 12.42 -25.72
CA LYS A 75 0.41 13.74 -25.32
C LYS A 75 -0.75 14.69 -25.03
N ASP A 76 -1.76 14.71 -25.90
CA ASP A 76 -2.98 15.50 -25.72
C ASP A 76 -3.76 15.06 -24.48
N ALA A 77 -3.81 13.75 -24.21
CA ALA A 77 -4.36 13.19 -22.98
C ALA A 77 -3.55 13.54 -21.72
N GLY A 78 -2.37 14.17 -21.83
CA GLY A 78 -1.53 14.61 -20.71
C GLY A 78 -0.52 13.56 -20.22
N VAL A 79 -0.24 12.53 -21.02
CA VAL A 79 0.91 11.66 -20.81
C VAL A 79 2.16 12.43 -21.25
N GLU A 80 3.03 12.76 -20.29
CA GLU A 80 4.25 13.52 -20.57
C GLU A 80 5.50 12.64 -20.59
N SER A 81 5.40 11.42 -20.09
CA SER A 81 6.55 10.53 -19.89
C SER A 81 6.36 9.16 -20.53
N MET A 82 7.45 8.57 -20.98
CA MET A 82 7.47 7.25 -21.63
C MET A 82 8.47 6.34 -20.93
N ALA A 83 7.98 5.17 -20.50
CA ALA A 83 8.83 4.13 -19.97
C ALA A 83 9.55 3.41 -21.11
N MET A 84 10.86 3.25 -20.98
CA MET A 84 11.69 2.56 -21.97
C MET A 84 12.53 1.48 -21.30
N PHE A 85 12.34 0.25 -21.74
CA PHE A 85 13.15 -0.88 -21.31
C PHE A 85 14.55 -0.83 -21.92
N GLU A 86 15.52 -1.44 -21.23
CA GLU A 86 16.76 -1.88 -21.87
C GLU A 86 16.41 -2.72 -23.10
N SER A 87 17.09 -2.45 -24.21
CA SER A 87 16.79 -3.08 -25.49
C SER A 87 17.40 -4.46 -25.61
N SER A 88 16.91 -5.22 -26.57
CA SER A 88 17.41 -6.54 -26.94
C SER A 88 17.29 -6.72 -28.45
N LEU A 89 17.94 -7.74 -29.03
CA LEU A 89 17.74 -8.02 -30.46
C LEU A 89 16.27 -8.34 -30.75
N GLN A 90 15.55 -8.95 -29.80
CA GLN A 90 14.11 -9.17 -29.91
C GLN A 90 13.34 -7.85 -30.03
N GLU A 91 13.67 -6.87 -29.20
CA GLU A 91 13.02 -5.55 -29.25
C GLU A 91 13.34 -4.79 -30.53
N PHE A 92 14.60 -4.80 -30.98
CA PHE A 92 14.97 -4.20 -32.27
C PHE A 92 14.23 -4.87 -33.43
N LYS A 93 13.99 -6.18 -33.37
CA LYS A 93 13.16 -6.90 -34.35
C LYS A 93 11.69 -6.46 -34.27
N SER A 94 11.09 -6.42 -33.08
CA SER A 94 9.71 -5.96 -32.88
C SER A 94 9.51 -4.52 -33.36
N ALA A 95 10.47 -3.64 -33.09
CA ALA A 95 10.52 -2.26 -33.56
C ALA A 95 10.89 -2.11 -35.05
N LYS A 96 11.07 -3.22 -35.78
CA LYS A 96 11.44 -3.27 -37.20
C LYS A 96 12.74 -2.53 -37.54
N ARG A 97 13.68 -2.48 -36.60
CA ARG A 97 15.02 -1.90 -36.79
C ARG A 97 15.99 -2.87 -37.44
N ILE A 98 15.79 -4.17 -37.19
CA ILE A 98 16.62 -5.24 -37.73
C ILE A 98 15.77 -6.43 -38.16
N TRP A 99 16.31 -7.21 -39.10
CA TRP A 99 15.86 -8.57 -39.36
C TRP A 99 16.81 -9.54 -38.70
N LEU A 100 16.28 -10.59 -38.07
CA LEU A 100 17.07 -11.64 -37.42
C LEU A 100 16.82 -12.99 -38.10
N TYR A 101 17.89 -13.77 -38.22
CA TYR A 101 17.90 -15.09 -38.82
C TYR A 101 18.79 -16.03 -38.01
N ASN A 102 18.44 -17.31 -37.98
CA ASN A 102 19.38 -18.37 -37.55
C ASN A 102 20.26 -18.84 -38.72
N SER A 103 21.29 -19.64 -38.45
CA SER A 103 22.19 -20.21 -39.49
C SER A 103 21.44 -20.92 -40.63
N ASN A 104 20.33 -21.61 -40.35
CA ASN A 104 19.55 -22.32 -41.38
C ASN A 104 18.82 -21.34 -42.30
N GLU A 105 18.17 -20.33 -41.73
CA GLU A 105 17.47 -19.27 -42.46
C GLU A 105 18.43 -18.42 -43.28
N ALA A 106 19.59 -18.07 -42.73
CA ALA A 106 20.64 -17.34 -43.46
C ALA A 106 21.20 -18.14 -44.64
N ALA A 107 21.41 -19.45 -44.47
CA ALA A 107 21.82 -20.33 -45.55
C ALA A 107 20.74 -20.42 -46.65
N LEU A 108 19.47 -20.54 -46.25
CA LEU A 108 18.33 -20.56 -47.17
C LEU A 108 18.23 -19.25 -47.98
N LEU A 109 18.41 -18.09 -47.33
CA LEU A 109 18.43 -16.78 -48.00
C LEU A 109 19.52 -16.69 -49.06
N GLN A 110 20.69 -17.29 -48.80
CA GLN A 110 21.81 -17.32 -49.75
C GLN A 110 21.71 -18.44 -50.79
N GLY A 111 20.67 -19.28 -50.75
CA GLY A 111 20.56 -20.46 -51.61
C GLY A 111 21.62 -21.54 -51.34
N LYS A 112 22.14 -21.61 -50.11
CA LYS A 112 23.17 -22.57 -49.67
C LYS A 112 22.56 -23.61 -48.73
N THR A 113 23.26 -24.73 -48.57
CA THR A 113 22.95 -25.71 -47.53
C THR A 113 23.47 -25.24 -46.17
N ALA A 114 22.67 -25.40 -45.12
CA ALA A 114 23.05 -25.00 -43.78
C ALA A 114 24.23 -25.84 -43.24
N ASN A 115 25.12 -25.19 -42.52
CA ASN A 115 26.20 -25.87 -41.80
C ASN A 115 25.65 -26.47 -40.50
N LEU A 116 25.60 -27.79 -40.40
CA LEU A 116 25.04 -28.51 -39.25
C LEU A 116 25.81 -28.29 -37.94
N ASN A 117 27.08 -27.86 -38.02
CA ASN A 117 27.91 -27.58 -36.85
C ASN A 117 27.93 -26.08 -36.48
N GLU A 118 27.12 -25.25 -37.14
CA GLU A 118 27.04 -23.82 -36.89
C GLU A 118 25.68 -23.46 -36.30
N ASN A 119 25.67 -22.68 -35.22
CA ASN A 119 24.46 -22.16 -34.61
C ASN A 119 24.66 -20.69 -34.23
N TYR A 120 24.77 -19.85 -35.24
CA TYR A 120 25.01 -18.42 -35.12
C TYR A 120 23.74 -17.63 -35.38
N THR A 121 23.76 -16.38 -34.92
CA THR A 121 22.68 -15.42 -35.15
C THR A 121 23.12 -14.44 -36.22
N TYR A 122 22.32 -14.31 -37.26
CA TYR A 122 22.55 -13.40 -38.37
C TYR A 122 21.55 -12.26 -38.27
N LEU A 123 22.00 -11.02 -38.46
CA LEU A 123 21.13 -9.86 -38.47
C LEU A 123 21.41 -8.95 -39.66
N LEU A 124 20.36 -8.32 -40.19
CA LEU A 124 20.44 -7.26 -41.20
C LEU A 124 19.80 -5.99 -40.65
N PHE A 125 20.44 -4.84 -40.86
CA PHE A 125 19.87 -3.55 -40.46
C PHE A 125 18.76 -3.12 -41.42
N ALA A 126 17.71 -2.48 -40.89
CA ALA A 126 16.57 -1.98 -41.67
C ALA A 126 17.01 -1.01 -42.78
N GLY A 127 17.95 -0.13 -42.44
CA GLY A 127 18.57 0.83 -43.34
C GLY A 127 19.85 1.44 -42.76
N PRO A 128 20.43 2.44 -43.44
CA PRO A 128 21.70 3.07 -43.05
C PRO A 128 21.64 3.86 -41.75
N GLU A 129 20.45 4.37 -41.37
CA GLU A 129 20.26 5.08 -40.11
C GLU A 129 20.33 4.10 -38.93
N GLU A 130 19.62 2.97 -39.04
CA GLU A 130 19.65 1.90 -38.04
C GLU A 130 21.04 1.28 -37.90
N GLU A 131 21.75 1.06 -39.00
CA GLU A 131 23.15 0.59 -38.97
C GLU A 131 24.03 1.56 -38.16
N ARG A 132 24.00 2.86 -38.50
CA ARG A 132 24.84 3.86 -37.82
C ARG A 132 24.54 3.94 -36.31
N ALA A 133 23.28 3.79 -35.92
CA ALA A 133 22.87 3.94 -34.53
C ALA A 133 23.06 2.65 -33.70
N LEU A 134 22.84 1.47 -34.29
CA LEU A 134 22.75 0.21 -33.56
C LEU A 134 24.00 -0.66 -33.69
N GLN A 135 24.75 -0.57 -34.79
CA GLN A 135 25.94 -1.38 -34.97
C GLN A 135 26.96 -1.24 -33.82
N PRO A 136 27.34 -0.02 -33.37
CA PRO A 136 28.31 0.12 -32.29
C PRO A 136 27.82 -0.51 -30.97
N ILE A 137 26.53 -0.32 -30.65
CA ILE A 137 25.92 -0.84 -29.41
C ILE A 137 25.90 -2.38 -29.41
N ILE A 138 25.52 -2.98 -30.54
CA ILE A 138 25.47 -4.45 -30.68
C ILE A 138 26.90 -5.01 -30.65
N GLU A 139 27.82 -4.43 -31.41
CA GLU A 139 29.21 -4.88 -31.45
C GLU A 139 29.86 -4.84 -30.07
N GLU A 140 29.77 -3.71 -29.38
CA GLU A 140 30.32 -3.53 -28.04
C GLU A 140 29.73 -4.51 -27.02
N THR A 141 28.39 -4.63 -26.98
CA THR A 141 27.72 -5.51 -26.01
C THR A 141 28.15 -6.97 -26.18
N PHE A 142 28.16 -7.46 -27.42
CA PHE A 142 28.50 -8.86 -27.69
C PHE A 142 30.00 -9.12 -27.52
N MET A 143 30.87 -8.19 -27.93
CA MET A 143 32.31 -8.32 -27.72
C MET A 143 32.70 -8.29 -26.23
N ASN A 144 32.06 -7.45 -25.42
CA ASN A 144 32.26 -7.41 -23.96
C ASN A 144 31.81 -8.71 -23.27
N LEU A 145 30.84 -9.42 -23.85
CA LEU A 145 30.44 -10.76 -23.43
C LEU A 145 31.37 -11.88 -23.94
N GLY A 146 32.42 -11.54 -24.68
CA GLY A 146 33.33 -12.52 -25.29
C GLY A 146 32.76 -13.24 -26.51
N ILE A 147 31.73 -12.68 -27.15
CA ILE A 147 31.11 -13.23 -28.36
C ILE A 147 31.69 -12.52 -29.57
N HIS A 148 32.25 -13.29 -30.51
CA HIS A 148 32.79 -12.73 -31.73
C HIS A 148 31.67 -12.22 -32.66
N VAL A 149 31.92 -11.04 -33.23
CA VAL A 149 31.02 -10.38 -34.19
C VAL A 149 31.74 -10.25 -35.53
N LYS A 150 31.07 -10.63 -36.62
CA LYS A 150 31.59 -10.51 -38.00
C LYS A 150 30.64 -9.68 -38.84
N LEU A 151 31.19 -8.94 -39.81
CA LEU A 151 30.39 -8.22 -40.79
C LEU A 151 29.69 -9.19 -41.74
N TRP A 152 28.44 -8.89 -42.07
CA TRP A 152 27.65 -9.59 -43.07
C TRP A 152 26.96 -8.60 -43.98
N SER A 153 26.68 -9.01 -45.21
CA SER A 153 25.90 -8.23 -46.15
C SER A 153 25.06 -9.16 -47.01
N PHE A 154 23.81 -8.78 -47.23
CA PHE A 154 22.90 -9.51 -48.11
C PHE A 154 21.98 -8.53 -48.84
N ASP A 155 21.84 -8.69 -50.15
CA ASP A 155 20.96 -7.89 -51.00
C ASP A 155 21.15 -6.36 -50.83
N GLY A 156 22.41 -5.91 -50.77
CA GLY A 156 22.75 -4.49 -50.60
C GLY A 156 22.50 -3.92 -49.19
N LYS A 157 22.12 -4.75 -48.22
CA LYS A 157 21.98 -4.38 -46.81
C LYS A 157 23.14 -4.91 -45.99
N ASN A 158 23.64 -4.07 -45.09
CA ASN A 158 24.67 -4.44 -44.13
C ASN A 158 24.04 -5.12 -42.90
N GLY A 159 24.86 -5.90 -42.22
CA GLY A 159 24.45 -6.74 -41.11
C GLY A 159 25.62 -7.31 -40.34
N LEU A 160 25.30 -8.14 -39.35
CA LEU A 160 26.28 -8.77 -38.46
C LEU A 160 26.00 -10.26 -38.31
N ILE A 161 27.06 -11.02 -38.03
CA ILE A 161 27.01 -12.41 -37.57
C ILE A 161 27.51 -12.44 -36.15
N LEU A 162 26.70 -12.95 -35.24
CA LEU A 162 27.03 -13.13 -33.83
C LEU A 162 27.28 -14.61 -33.59
N GLU A 163 28.45 -14.96 -33.05
CA GLU A 163 28.84 -16.35 -32.78
C GLU A 163 28.14 -16.94 -31.53
N THR A 164 26.81 -16.85 -31.49
CA THR A 164 25.96 -17.36 -30.42
C THR A 164 24.62 -17.83 -30.97
N PRO A 165 23.96 -18.82 -30.35
CA PRO A 165 22.62 -19.28 -30.75
C PRO A 165 21.57 -18.16 -30.69
N TYR A 166 20.59 -18.23 -31.60
CA TYR A 166 19.49 -17.27 -31.74
C TYR A 166 18.81 -16.97 -30.39
N GLU A 167 18.35 -18.01 -29.70
CA GLU A 167 17.63 -17.87 -28.42
C GLU A 167 18.46 -17.20 -27.31
N SER A 168 19.79 -17.38 -27.32
CA SER A 168 20.68 -16.72 -26.37
C SER A 168 20.93 -15.26 -26.75
N ALA A 169 21.08 -14.99 -28.05
CA ALA A 169 21.38 -13.66 -28.57
C ALA A 169 20.22 -12.68 -28.32
N VAL A 170 18.98 -13.13 -28.51
CA VAL A 170 17.79 -12.28 -28.39
C VAL A 170 17.46 -11.86 -26.95
N MET A 171 18.05 -12.51 -25.94
CA MET A 171 17.85 -12.18 -24.53
C MET A 171 18.95 -11.29 -23.93
N LYS A 172 20.01 -10.95 -24.70
CA LYS A 172 21.08 -10.08 -24.20
C LYS A 172 20.57 -8.64 -24.10
N SER A 173 20.62 -8.11 -22.88
CA SER A 173 20.22 -6.73 -22.58
C SER A 173 21.28 -5.75 -23.09
N MET A 174 20.80 -4.63 -23.65
CA MET A 174 21.56 -3.54 -24.25
C MET A 174 20.98 -2.18 -23.78
N PRO A 175 21.72 -1.07 -23.92
CA PRO A 175 21.17 0.26 -23.76
C PRO A 175 19.89 0.47 -24.59
N GLN A 176 19.01 1.38 -24.14
CA GLN A 176 17.75 1.72 -24.81
C GLN A 176 17.97 2.12 -26.27
N ASP A 177 16.99 1.80 -27.15
CA ASP A 177 17.00 2.20 -28.57
C ASP A 177 17.21 3.72 -28.72
N PRO A 178 18.39 4.16 -29.22
CA PRO A 178 18.70 5.59 -29.35
C PRO A 178 17.80 6.30 -30.36
N ILE A 179 17.27 5.58 -31.35
CA ILE A 179 16.35 6.13 -32.36
C ILE A 179 14.99 6.40 -31.71
N ALA A 180 14.48 5.46 -30.91
CA ALA A 180 13.25 5.65 -30.15
C ALA A 180 13.42 6.76 -29.09
N MET A 181 14.54 6.79 -28.36
CA MET A 181 14.83 7.87 -27.41
C MET A 181 14.80 9.24 -28.09
N LYS A 182 15.43 9.38 -29.25
CA LYS A 182 15.41 10.63 -30.01
C LYS A 182 13.99 10.99 -30.46
N LEU A 183 13.25 10.04 -31.03
CA LEU A 183 11.86 10.25 -31.45
C LEU A 183 10.97 10.78 -30.31
N LEU A 184 11.06 10.17 -29.13
CA LEU A 184 10.27 10.55 -27.97
C LEU A 184 10.63 11.95 -27.46
N ARG A 185 11.94 12.27 -27.40
CA ARG A 185 12.39 13.62 -27.01
C ARG A 185 11.99 14.69 -28.02
N ASP A 186 12.10 14.42 -29.32
CA ASP A 186 11.70 15.34 -30.38
C ASP A 186 10.20 15.66 -30.31
N GLN A 187 9.40 14.76 -29.72
CA GLN A 187 7.97 14.95 -29.43
C GLN A 187 7.68 15.49 -28.01
N GLY A 188 8.73 15.85 -27.27
CA GLY A 188 8.63 16.46 -25.95
C GLY A 188 8.27 15.51 -24.81
N PHE A 189 8.50 14.20 -24.96
CA PHE A 189 8.34 13.24 -23.87
C PHE A 189 9.59 13.17 -22.99
N THR A 190 9.37 13.06 -21.68
CA THR A 190 10.40 12.68 -20.72
C THR A 190 10.60 11.17 -20.76
N ILE A 191 11.84 10.71 -20.72
CA ILE A 191 12.15 9.28 -20.76
C ILE A 191 12.31 8.77 -19.33
N VAL A 192 11.70 7.62 -19.06
CA VAL A 192 11.81 6.92 -17.79
C VAL A 192 12.41 5.54 -18.05
N PRO A 193 13.75 5.39 -17.96
CA PRO A 193 14.41 4.14 -18.25
C PRO A 193 14.05 3.05 -17.24
N ARG A 194 13.92 1.83 -17.73
CA ARG A 194 13.65 0.63 -16.96
C ARG A 194 14.82 -0.34 -17.09
N LEU A 195 15.54 -0.53 -16.00
CA LEU A 195 16.81 -1.25 -15.96
C LEU A 195 16.64 -2.67 -15.41
N SER A 196 17.39 -3.62 -15.94
CA SER A 196 17.45 -4.99 -15.42
C SER A 196 18.80 -5.30 -14.76
N ASP A 197 18.81 -6.37 -13.95
CA ASP A 197 20.03 -6.96 -13.36
C ASP A 197 20.43 -8.28 -14.08
N SER A 198 20.27 -8.29 -15.41
CA SER A 198 20.47 -9.49 -16.25
C SER A 198 21.90 -9.66 -16.80
N MET A 199 22.72 -8.61 -16.70
CA MET A 199 24.07 -8.53 -17.24
C MET A 199 25.07 -8.27 -16.09
N PRO A 200 26.34 -8.71 -16.21
CA PRO A 200 27.37 -8.39 -15.23
C PRO A 200 27.49 -6.89 -14.99
N TYR A 201 27.67 -6.48 -13.74
CA TYR A 201 27.84 -5.07 -13.40
C TYR A 201 29.21 -4.55 -13.85
N ASP A 202 29.21 -3.51 -14.66
CA ASP A 202 30.41 -2.78 -15.10
C ASP A 202 30.29 -1.30 -14.66
N PRO A 203 31.18 -0.82 -13.76
CA PRO A 203 31.19 0.57 -13.30
C PRO A 203 31.29 1.61 -14.41
N GLU A 204 32.11 1.39 -15.44
CA GLU A 204 32.36 2.38 -16.50
C GLU A 204 31.13 2.48 -17.41
N GLN A 205 30.55 1.35 -17.82
CA GLN A 205 29.32 1.33 -18.62
C GLN A 205 28.14 1.98 -17.88
N VAL A 206 28.06 1.80 -16.56
CA VAL A 206 26.99 2.41 -15.74
C VAL A 206 27.17 3.92 -15.64
N GLU A 207 28.41 4.40 -15.51
CA GLU A 207 28.71 5.84 -15.54
C GLU A 207 28.30 6.46 -16.89
N ASP A 208 28.70 5.84 -18.01
CA ASP A 208 28.35 6.31 -19.35
C ASP A 208 26.84 6.28 -19.59
N LEU A 209 26.16 5.23 -19.13
CA LEU A 209 24.71 5.09 -19.21
C LEU A 209 23.99 6.21 -18.44
N LEU A 210 24.41 6.49 -17.19
CA LEU A 210 23.78 7.51 -16.36
C LEU A 210 24.13 8.94 -16.83
N ALA A 211 25.31 9.16 -17.38
CA ALA A 211 25.67 10.41 -18.05
C ALA A 211 24.81 10.65 -19.30
N MET A 212 24.57 9.60 -20.09
CA MET A 212 23.65 9.66 -21.23
C MET A 212 22.22 9.97 -20.75
N TYR A 213 21.76 9.39 -19.65
CA TYR A 213 20.47 9.71 -19.06
C TYR A 213 20.35 11.17 -18.62
N GLU A 214 21.36 11.71 -17.93
CA GLU A 214 21.39 13.12 -17.53
C GLU A 214 21.30 14.05 -18.75
N GLN A 215 22.11 13.79 -19.79
CA GLN A 215 22.09 14.57 -21.04
C GLN A 215 20.72 14.54 -21.75
N ASN A 216 19.96 13.47 -21.52
CA ASN A 216 18.65 13.26 -22.10
C ASN A 216 17.50 13.65 -21.16
N GLY A 217 17.80 14.35 -20.06
CA GLY A 217 16.80 14.90 -19.13
C GLY A 217 16.09 13.83 -18.30
N VAL A 218 16.68 12.65 -18.14
CA VAL A 218 16.12 11.60 -17.28
C VAL A 218 16.35 11.99 -15.83
N THR A 219 15.28 11.99 -15.05
CA THR A 219 15.33 12.30 -13.62
C THR A 219 14.94 11.10 -12.75
N ARG A 220 14.37 10.06 -13.35
CA ARG A 220 13.83 8.88 -12.66
C ARG A 220 14.11 7.61 -13.44
N ILE A 221 14.43 6.54 -12.71
CA ILE A 221 14.56 5.19 -13.26
C ILE A 221 13.65 4.19 -12.54
N LEU A 222 13.22 3.17 -13.29
CA LEU A 222 12.54 1.97 -12.79
C LEU A 222 13.44 0.75 -12.93
N PHE A 223 13.06 -0.32 -12.22
CA PHE A 223 13.70 -1.62 -12.35
C PHE A 223 12.72 -2.66 -12.91
N GLU A 224 13.23 -3.52 -13.78
CA GLU A 224 12.58 -4.72 -14.27
C GLU A 224 13.03 -5.95 -13.47
N GLY A 225 12.13 -6.93 -13.34
CA GLY A 225 12.44 -8.18 -12.66
C GLY A 225 12.39 -8.09 -11.13
N ASP A 226 13.07 -9.02 -10.48
CA ASP A 226 13.02 -9.24 -9.02
C ASP A 226 14.15 -8.54 -8.25
N ALA A 227 15.09 -7.89 -8.93
CA ALA A 227 16.25 -7.23 -8.34
C ALA A 227 16.58 -5.89 -9.03
N VAL A 228 17.25 -5.00 -8.30
CA VAL A 228 17.79 -3.75 -8.87
C VAL A 228 19.13 -4.00 -9.55
N LYS A 229 19.50 -3.15 -10.52
CA LYS A 229 20.79 -3.26 -11.23
C LYS A 229 21.97 -3.24 -10.25
N GLY A 230 22.90 -4.18 -10.43
CA GLY A 230 24.05 -4.39 -9.57
C GLY A 230 23.79 -5.22 -8.32
N PHE A 231 22.59 -5.79 -8.12
CA PHE A 231 22.32 -6.60 -6.93
C PHE A 231 23.10 -7.92 -6.93
N ASN A 232 23.15 -8.62 -8.06
CA ASN A 232 23.81 -9.92 -8.18
C ASN A 232 25.32 -9.86 -7.89
N ASP A 233 25.97 -8.74 -8.17
CA ASP A 233 27.41 -8.52 -7.97
C ASP A 233 27.78 -7.81 -6.65
N ASP A 234 26.78 -7.36 -5.86
CA ASP A 234 26.98 -6.49 -4.69
C ASP A 234 27.87 -7.12 -3.61
N LEU A 235 27.73 -8.44 -3.41
CA LEU A 235 28.49 -9.18 -2.40
C LEU A 235 30.01 -9.15 -2.65
N LYS A 236 30.43 -9.01 -3.91
CA LYS A 236 31.84 -9.03 -4.32
C LYS A 236 32.38 -7.64 -4.60
N GLN A 237 31.57 -6.79 -5.22
CA GLN A 237 32.03 -5.54 -5.82
C GLN A 237 31.44 -4.30 -5.16
N SER A 238 30.53 -4.44 -4.18
CA SER A 238 29.77 -3.31 -3.60
C SER A 238 29.06 -2.46 -4.66
N SER A 239 28.63 -3.10 -5.75
CA SER A 239 28.02 -2.47 -6.94
C SER A 239 26.79 -1.62 -6.61
N LEU A 240 26.01 -1.93 -5.57
CA LEU A 240 24.89 -1.07 -5.16
C LEU A 240 25.34 0.26 -4.57
N THR A 241 26.51 0.28 -3.93
CA THR A 241 27.10 1.52 -3.37
C THR A 241 27.60 2.40 -4.49
N HIS A 242 28.38 1.82 -5.42
CA HIS A 242 28.82 2.53 -6.62
C HIS A 242 27.64 3.06 -7.42
N PHE A 243 26.63 2.23 -7.70
CA PHE A 243 25.45 2.64 -8.44
C PHE A 243 24.68 3.78 -7.74
N ALA A 244 24.56 3.75 -6.41
CA ALA A 244 23.93 4.83 -5.66
C ALA A 244 24.72 6.14 -5.74
N GLU A 245 26.05 6.07 -5.65
CA GLU A 245 26.93 7.24 -5.78
C GLU A 245 26.80 7.88 -7.16
N THR A 246 26.81 7.08 -8.23
CA THR A 246 26.60 7.56 -9.60
C THR A 246 25.20 8.16 -9.78
N LEU A 247 24.14 7.52 -9.26
CA LEU A 247 22.79 8.09 -9.30
C LEU A 247 22.70 9.45 -8.60
N ASN A 248 23.31 9.58 -7.42
CA ASN A 248 23.37 10.84 -6.67
C ASN A 248 24.16 11.91 -7.44
N LYS A 249 25.28 11.53 -8.09
CA LYS A 249 26.11 12.42 -8.90
C LYS A 249 25.33 13.04 -10.06
N HIS A 250 24.54 12.23 -10.77
CA HIS A 250 23.71 12.69 -11.90
C HIS A 250 22.32 13.20 -11.48
N GLY A 251 22.00 13.23 -10.19
CA GLY A 251 20.70 13.70 -9.69
C GLY A 251 19.50 12.82 -10.05
N ILE A 252 19.75 11.55 -10.41
CA ILE A 252 18.71 10.61 -10.86
C ILE A 252 18.09 9.89 -9.67
N GLY A 253 16.77 9.98 -9.55
CA GLY A 253 15.99 9.33 -8.51
C GLY A 253 15.42 7.96 -8.93
N LEU A 254 14.80 7.28 -7.97
CA LEU A 254 14.19 5.96 -8.18
C LEU A 254 12.66 6.05 -8.20
N ALA A 255 12.03 5.09 -8.85
CA ALA A 255 10.59 4.85 -8.77
C ALA A 255 10.29 3.47 -8.16
N ALA A 256 9.54 3.45 -7.06
CA ALA A 256 9.17 2.24 -6.32
C ALA A 256 7.78 1.74 -6.76
N ILE A 257 7.74 0.55 -7.38
CA ILE A 257 6.50 -0.07 -7.86
C ILE A 257 5.66 -0.57 -6.68
N GLU A 258 4.44 -0.05 -6.56
CA GLU A 258 3.48 -0.52 -5.57
C GLU A 258 2.85 -1.85 -5.97
N GLY A 259 2.54 -2.71 -4.99
CA GLY A 259 1.70 -3.89 -5.19
C GLY A 259 2.42 -5.13 -5.72
N LEU A 260 3.76 -5.09 -5.77
CA LEU A 260 4.56 -6.28 -6.06
C LEU A 260 4.34 -7.37 -5.01
N LYS A 261 4.29 -8.64 -5.46
CA LYS A 261 4.16 -9.81 -4.57
C LYS A 261 5.32 -9.89 -3.56
N ALA A 262 6.50 -9.50 -4.00
CA ALA A 262 7.70 -9.40 -3.17
C ALA A 262 8.44 -8.09 -3.53
N PRO A 263 9.09 -7.43 -2.55
CA PRO A 263 9.91 -6.27 -2.83
C PRO A 263 11.11 -6.65 -3.71
N GLN A 264 11.52 -5.75 -4.60
CA GLN A 264 12.71 -5.95 -5.42
C GLN A 264 13.96 -6.02 -4.53
N LYS A 265 14.78 -7.04 -4.76
CA LYS A 265 16.02 -7.28 -4.03
C LYS A 265 16.98 -6.10 -4.23
N GLY A 266 17.62 -5.65 -3.16
CA GLY A 266 18.53 -4.50 -3.18
C GLY A 266 17.88 -3.12 -3.15
N PHE A 267 16.59 -2.99 -3.49
CA PHE A 267 15.93 -1.67 -3.60
C PHE A 267 15.97 -0.88 -2.29
N SER A 268 15.73 -1.52 -1.14
CA SER A 268 15.76 -0.82 0.16
C SER A 268 17.15 -0.27 0.52
N LYS A 269 18.22 -0.99 0.15
CA LYS A 269 19.61 -0.53 0.34
C LYS A 269 19.90 0.65 -0.58
N LEU A 270 19.52 0.53 -1.85
CA LEU A 270 19.69 1.59 -2.85
C LEU A 270 18.95 2.87 -2.44
N ALA A 271 17.67 2.75 -2.05
CA ALA A 271 16.85 3.87 -1.59
C ALA A 271 17.43 4.57 -0.36
N TYR A 272 18.10 3.85 0.54
CA TYR A 272 18.79 4.45 1.68
C TYR A 272 20.02 5.24 1.24
N LEU A 273 20.84 4.69 0.34
CA LEU A 273 22.05 5.33 -0.17
C LEU A 273 21.75 6.53 -1.08
N THR A 274 20.57 6.57 -1.72
CA THR A 274 20.09 7.71 -2.50
C THR A 274 19.25 8.71 -1.68
N HIS A 275 19.38 8.69 -0.34
CA HIS A 275 18.71 9.61 0.58
C HIS A 275 17.18 9.64 0.41
N TYR A 276 16.59 8.50 0.06
CA TYR A 276 15.16 8.35 -0.21
C TYR A 276 14.64 9.27 -1.32
N ASN A 277 15.47 9.60 -2.32
CA ASN A 277 15.04 10.20 -3.58
C ASN A 277 14.21 9.18 -4.39
N VAL A 278 13.01 8.87 -3.90
CA VAL A 278 12.13 7.82 -4.41
C VAL A 278 10.72 8.35 -4.57
N VAL A 279 10.12 8.08 -5.72
CA VAL A 279 8.71 8.32 -5.99
C VAL A 279 7.97 6.99 -6.05
N ARG A 280 6.72 6.96 -5.59
CA ARG A 280 5.89 5.74 -5.69
C ARG A 280 5.12 5.73 -6.99
N ILE A 281 5.19 4.60 -7.68
CA ILE A 281 4.48 4.37 -8.92
C ILE A 281 3.37 3.33 -8.74
N HIS A 282 2.18 3.64 -9.25
CA HIS A 282 1.06 2.70 -9.33
C HIS A 282 0.92 2.20 -10.76
N SER A 283 1.05 0.88 -10.95
CA SER A 283 0.90 0.25 -12.26
C SER A 283 -0.55 -0.13 -12.52
N ILE A 284 -1.09 0.32 -13.64
CA ILE A 284 -2.33 -0.18 -14.24
C ILE A 284 -1.95 -1.32 -15.16
N SER A 285 -2.42 -2.54 -14.88
CA SER A 285 -2.05 -3.71 -15.67
C SER A 285 -2.74 -3.71 -17.04
N GLU A 286 -2.19 -4.47 -17.99
CA GLU A 286 -2.78 -4.70 -19.32
C GLU A 286 -4.25 -5.13 -19.24
N GLN A 287 -4.61 -6.01 -18.31
CA GLN A 287 -5.99 -6.46 -18.13
C GLN A 287 -6.91 -5.35 -17.62
N GLU A 288 -6.40 -4.49 -16.75
CA GLU A 288 -7.15 -3.37 -16.19
C GLU A 288 -7.34 -2.24 -17.21
N SER A 289 -6.50 -2.17 -18.23
CA SER A 289 -6.60 -1.18 -19.30
C SER A 289 -7.89 -1.28 -20.13
N PHE A 290 -8.62 -2.40 -20.06
CA PHE A 290 -9.95 -2.59 -20.69
C PHE A 290 -11.13 -2.44 -19.72
N ASN A 291 -10.89 -2.08 -18.46
CA ASN A 291 -11.99 -1.80 -17.53
C ASN A 291 -12.79 -0.57 -17.96
N ASP A 292 -14.02 -0.44 -17.48
CA ASP A 292 -14.86 0.74 -17.74
C ASP A 292 -14.08 2.05 -17.44
N PRO A 293 -14.05 3.03 -18.37
CA PRO A 293 -13.30 4.27 -18.20
C PRO A 293 -13.60 5.02 -16.90
N LYS A 294 -14.85 4.96 -16.39
CA LYS A 294 -15.22 5.59 -15.11
C LYS A 294 -14.59 4.89 -13.94
N VAL A 295 -14.58 3.56 -13.96
CA VAL A 295 -13.95 2.74 -12.91
C VAL A 295 -12.44 2.95 -12.88
N LEU A 296 -11.81 3.00 -14.05
CA LEU A 296 -10.37 3.25 -14.17
C LEU A 296 -10.02 4.69 -13.75
N GLY A 297 -10.80 5.67 -14.21
CA GLY A 297 -10.61 7.08 -13.85
C GLY A 297 -10.78 7.36 -12.35
N ASP A 298 -11.80 6.77 -11.72
CA ASP A 298 -11.99 6.81 -10.26
C ASP A 298 -10.81 6.17 -9.51
N ARG A 299 -10.27 5.07 -10.03
CA ARG A 299 -9.12 4.41 -9.43
C ARG A 299 -7.86 5.27 -9.48
N LEU A 300 -7.62 5.95 -10.60
CA LEU A 300 -6.48 6.87 -10.77
C LEU A 300 -6.57 8.04 -9.79
N SER A 301 -7.72 8.73 -9.73
CA SER A 301 -7.90 9.86 -8.79
C SER A 301 -7.78 9.42 -7.33
N LEU A 302 -8.40 8.30 -6.96
CA LEU A 302 -8.30 7.73 -5.61
C LEU A 302 -6.86 7.34 -5.26
N ALA A 303 -6.06 6.85 -6.20
CA ALA A 303 -4.67 6.49 -5.93
C ALA A 303 -3.82 7.72 -5.54
N VAL A 304 -4.03 8.87 -6.20
CA VAL A 304 -3.35 10.13 -5.85
C VAL A 304 -3.76 10.59 -4.45
N LYS A 305 -5.07 10.62 -4.20
CA LYS A 305 -5.67 11.15 -2.97
C LYS A 305 -5.48 10.25 -1.76
N ASP A 306 -5.86 8.98 -1.87
CA ASP A 306 -5.90 8.04 -0.74
C ASP A 306 -4.57 7.34 -0.49
N ARG A 307 -3.66 7.29 -1.47
CA ARG A 307 -2.43 6.49 -1.37
C ARG A 307 -1.15 7.28 -1.63
N ASN A 308 -1.22 8.59 -1.78
CA ASN A 308 -0.05 9.45 -2.04
C ASN A 308 0.79 8.99 -3.26
N ILE A 309 0.12 8.47 -4.29
CA ILE A 309 0.77 8.13 -5.56
C ILE A 309 1.03 9.41 -6.34
N ARG A 310 2.24 9.53 -6.91
CA ARG A 310 2.66 10.68 -7.73
C ARG A 310 3.07 10.28 -9.13
N MET A 311 3.13 8.98 -9.42
CA MET A 311 3.50 8.47 -10.73
C MET A 311 2.57 7.30 -11.08
N PHE A 312 2.06 7.26 -12.30
CA PHE A 312 1.29 6.13 -12.82
C PHE A 312 2.02 5.47 -13.96
N TYR A 313 2.04 4.15 -13.96
CA TYR A 313 2.51 3.34 -15.08
C TYR A 313 1.30 2.79 -15.83
N LEU A 314 1.11 3.20 -17.07
CA LEU A 314 -0.01 2.82 -17.92
C LEU A 314 0.50 1.75 -18.90
N ASN A 315 0.03 0.52 -18.72
CA ASN A 315 0.23 -0.55 -19.70
C ASN A 315 -0.99 -0.62 -20.61
N ALA A 316 -0.78 -0.98 -21.87
CA ALA A 316 -1.82 -1.19 -22.87
C ALA A 316 -1.63 -2.52 -23.60
N ILE A 317 -2.72 -3.09 -24.11
CA ILE A 317 -2.69 -4.35 -24.84
C ILE A 317 -3.76 -4.36 -25.92
N VAL A 318 -3.54 -5.16 -26.94
CA VAL A 318 -4.58 -5.52 -27.92
C VAL A 318 -5.43 -6.69 -27.46
N LYS A 319 -6.71 -6.66 -27.84
CA LYS A 319 -7.66 -7.77 -27.67
C LYS A 319 -8.37 -8.04 -28.98
N ARG A 320 -8.60 -9.32 -29.26
CA ARG A 320 -9.48 -9.75 -30.35
C ARG A 320 -10.93 -9.57 -29.93
N ASP A 321 -11.64 -8.63 -30.56
CA ASP A 321 -13.06 -8.44 -30.35
C ASP A 321 -13.85 -9.29 -31.36
N THR A 322 -14.38 -10.41 -30.90
CA THR A 322 -15.17 -11.33 -31.74
C THR A 322 -16.50 -10.73 -32.18
N SER A 323 -17.02 -9.72 -31.47
CA SER A 323 -18.29 -9.08 -31.82
C SER A 323 -18.12 -8.08 -32.98
N LYS A 324 -16.98 -7.39 -33.01
CA LYS A 324 -16.62 -6.43 -34.06
C LYS A 324 -15.76 -7.03 -35.17
N SER A 325 -15.28 -8.26 -34.98
CA SER A 325 -14.36 -8.96 -35.89
C SER A 325 -13.08 -8.16 -36.18
N GLU A 326 -12.59 -7.45 -35.17
CA GLU A 326 -11.41 -6.58 -35.28
C GLU A 326 -10.48 -6.76 -34.07
N ILE A 327 -9.24 -6.32 -34.22
CA ILE A 327 -8.29 -6.19 -33.11
C ILE A 327 -8.45 -4.77 -32.57
N VAL A 328 -8.84 -4.67 -31.31
CA VAL A 328 -8.96 -3.38 -30.60
C VAL A 328 -7.80 -3.22 -29.64
N ASP A 329 -7.25 -2.02 -29.52
CA ASP A 329 -6.28 -1.67 -28.48
C ASP A 329 -6.97 -0.95 -27.31
N SER A 330 -6.27 -0.88 -26.18
CA SER A 330 -6.76 -0.21 -24.97
C SER A 330 -6.34 1.24 -24.82
N VAL A 331 -5.62 1.83 -25.79
CA VAL A 331 -5.13 3.22 -25.69
C VAL A 331 -6.30 4.20 -25.61
N ASP A 332 -7.29 4.04 -26.48
CA ASP A 332 -8.51 4.85 -26.45
C ASP A 332 -9.27 4.73 -25.11
N ASN A 333 -9.26 3.54 -24.49
CA ASN A 333 -9.90 3.33 -23.20
C ASN A 333 -9.13 4.03 -22.05
N ILE A 334 -7.79 4.02 -22.10
CA ILE A 334 -6.94 4.77 -21.18
C ILE A 334 -7.19 6.27 -21.33
N VAL A 335 -7.21 6.80 -22.55
CA VAL A 335 -7.49 8.22 -22.82
C VAL A 335 -8.85 8.62 -22.28
N LYS A 336 -9.91 7.84 -22.56
CA LYS A 336 -11.26 8.05 -22.03
C LYS A 336 -11.36 7.93 -20.51
N SER A 337 -10.41 7.24 -19.86
CA SER A 337 -10.36 7.18 -18.40
C SER A 337 -9.74 8.44 -17.79
N LEU A 338 -8.78 9.06 -18.50
CA LEU A 338 -8.14 10.31 -18.13
C LEU A 338 -9.07 11.51 -18.38
N GLU A 339 -9.75 11.50 -19.52
CA GLU A 339 -10.70 12.50 -20.01
C GLU A 339 -12.16 12.03 -19.84
N GLU A 340 -13.11 12.64 -20.56
CA GLU A 340 -14.50 12.17 -20.53
C GLU A 340 -14.63 10.75 -21.14
N PRO A 341 -15.33 9.80 -20.49
CA PRO A 341 -16.23 9.97 -19.35
C PRO A 341 -15.60 9.69 -17.96
N GLY A 342 -14.33 9.30 -17.86
CA GLY A 342 -13.67 8.95 -16.60
C GLY A 342 -13.29 10.13 -15.71
N ASN A 343 -12.90 11.25 -16.34
CA ASN A 343 -12.55 12.54 -15.75
C ASN A 343 -11.47 12.46 -14.66
N ALA A 344 -10.49 11.55 -14.79
CA ALA A 344 -9.43 11.42 -13.79
C ALA A 344 -8.62 12.72 -13.64
N LYS A 345 -8.27 13.38 -14.75
CA LYS A 345 -7.49 14.63 -14.73
C LYS A 345 -8.21 15.74 -13.98
N ALA A 346 -9.46 16.00 -14.35
CA ALA A 346 -10.29 17.01 -13.69
C ALA A 346 -10.48 16.72 -12.19
N LYS A 347 -10.64 15.46 -11.80
CA LYS A 347 -10.74 15.05 -10.38
C LYS A 347 -9.44 15.29 -9.61
N ILE A 348 -8.30 14.94 -10.22
CA ILE A 348 -6.96 15.11 -9.62
C ILE A 348 -6.65 16.61 -9.45
N GLU A 349 -6.94 17.43 -10.46
CA GLU A 349 -6.75 18.88 -10.40
C GLU A 349 -7.68 19.55 -9.38
N HIS A 350 -8.94 19.12 -9.31
CA HIS A 350 -9.89 19.59 -8.29
C HIS A 350 -9.41 19.28 -6.86
N ASP A 351 -8.71 18.15 -6.66
CA ASP A 351 -8.11 17.79 -5.37
C ASP A 351 -6.80 18.58 -5.07
N GLY A 352 -6.40 19.52 -5.95
CA GLY A 352 -5.29 20.45 -5.73
C GLY A 352 -3.92 19.93 -6.19
N PHE A 353 -3.90 18.90 -7.03
CA PHE A 353 -2.70 18.36 -7.68
C PHE A 353 -2.52 18.96 -9.07
N THR A 354 -1.30 18.90 -9.61
CA THR A 354 -0.98 19.37 -10.96
C THR A 354 -0.27 18.27 -11.73
N PHE A 355 -0.51 18.18 -13.03
CA PHE A 355 0.26 17.25 -13.88
C PHE A 355 1.66 17.80 -14.16
N GLY A 356 2.62 16.88 -14.22
CA GLY A 356 4.03 17.18 -14.46
C GLY A 356 4.94 16.14 -13.82
N GLU A 357 6.24 16.32 -13.99
CA GLU A 357 7.26 15.40 -13.48
C GLU A 357 7.14 15.14 -11.96
N ALA A 358 7.19 13.88 -11.56
CA ALA A 358 6.96 13.49 -10.18
C ALA A 358 8.19 13.74 -9.29
N LYS A 359 7.97 14.52 -8.24
CA LYS A 359 8.99 14.85 -7.22
C LYS A 359 8.88 13.97 -5.98
N PRO A 360 10.01 13.63 -5.34
CA PRO A 360 9.99 12.84 -4.12
C PRO A 360 9.44 13.71 -2.98
N PHE A 361 9.05 13.08 -1.88
CA PHE A 361 8.72 13.85 -0.69
C PHE A 361 9.97 14.48 -0.08
N GLU A 362 9.88 15.74 0.33
CA GLU A 362 10.93 16.39 1.09
C GLU A 362 10.69 16.08 2.56
N VAL A 363 11.54 15.24 3.15
CA VAL A 363 11.39 14.81 4.53
C VAL A 363 11.65 16.00 5.45
N VAL A 364 10.61 16.47 6.12
CA VAL A 364 10.73 17.50 7.16
C VAL A 364 11.23 16.84 8.43
N ASP A 365 12.55 16.84 8.62
CA ASP A 365 13.21 16.42 9.87
C ASP A 365 13.57 17.67 10.69
N SER A 366 13.39 17.61 12.00
CA SER A 366 13.83 18.68 12.91
C SER A 366 14.53 18.07 14.11
N SER A 367 15.57 18.73 14.60
CA SER A 367 16.40 18.23 15.70
C SER A 367 15.62 17.86 16.99
N TRP A 368 14.50 18.54 17.25
CA TRP A 368 13.63 18.26 18.41
C TRP A 368 12.84 16.94 18.28
N GLN A 369 12.66 16.43 17.06
CA GLN A 369 11.88 15.23 16.76
C GLN A 369 12.44 13.99 17.47
N ARG A 370 13.77 13.89 17.60
CA ARG A 370 14.42 12.80 18.35
C ARG A 370 13.98 12.76 19.81
N TYR A 371 13.89 13.92 20.45
CA TYR A 371 13.43 14.02 21.84
C TYR A 371 11.93 13.74 21.95
N ALA A 372 11.13 14.26 21.02
CA ALA A 372 9.70 13.97 20.97
C ALA A 372 9.40 12.47 20.78
N LYS A 373 10.17 11.77 19.92
CA LYS A 373 10.12 10.31 19.78
C LYS A 373 10.50 9.59 21.08
N GLY A 374 11.54 10.04 21.79
CA GLY A 374 11.91 9.49 23.09
C GLY A 374 10.77 9.59 24.12
N VAL A 375 10.13 10.75 24.21
CA VAL A 375 8.96 10.95 25.09
C VAL A 375 7.78 10.08 24.65
N THR A 376 7.58 9.92 23.34
CA THR A 376 6.57 9.03 22.75
C THR A 376 6.82 7.56 23.13
N VAL A 377 8.07 7.11 23.15
CA VAL A 377 8.43 5.75 23.60
C VAL A 377 8.03 5.54 25.06
N ILE A 378 8.39 6.48 25.95
CA ILE A 378 8.05 6.39 27.38
C ILE A 378 6.53 6.37 27.58
N GLY A 379 5.80 7.24 26.86
CA GLY A 379 4.35 7.26 26.87
C GLY A 379 3.70 5.96 26.37
N GLY A 380 4.25 5.37 25.30
CA GLY A 380 3.79 4.09 24.77
C GLY A 380 3.98 2.94 25.75
N VAL A 381 5.15 2.86 26.40
CA VAL A 381 5.42 1.88 27.46
C VAL A 381 4.48 2.07 28.65
N ALA A 382 4.21 3.32 29.05
CA ALA A 382 3.25 3.63 30.12
C ALA A 382 1.84 3.13 29.78
N LEU A 383 1.40 3.30 28.53
CA LEU A 383 0.09 2.84 28.08
C LEU A 383 -0.03 1.31 28.11
N ILE A 384 1.02 0.60 27.69
CA ILE A 384 1.07 -0.88 27.75
C ILE A 384 1.03 -1.35 29.21
N ALA A 385 1.83 -0.72 30.09
CA ALA A 385 1.82 -1.03 31.52
C ALA A 385 0.45 -0.76 32.16
N LEU A 386 -0.24 0.31 31.76
CA LEU A 386 -1.61 0.61 32.18
C LEU A 386 -2.59 -0.48 31.72
N MET A 387 -2.50 -0.96 30.47
CA MET A 387 -3.32 -2.06 29.97
C MET A 387 -3.14 -3.31 30.84
N ILE A 388 -1.89 -3.71 31.09
CA ILE A 388 -1.56 -4.88 31.94
C ILE A 388 -2.16 -4.69 33.35
N SER A 389 -2.12 -3.48 33.90
CA SER A 389 -2.65 -3.17 35.24
C SER A 389 -4.16 -3.38 35.42
N TYR A 390 -4.92 -3.49 34.32
CA TYR A 390 -6.35 -3.82 34.36
C TYR A 390 -6.62 -5.31 34.57
N PHE A 391 -5.68 -6.17 34.18
CA PHE A 391 -5.72 -7.62 34.39
C PHE A 391 -4.93 -8.01 35.63
N VAL A 392 -3.70 -7.50 35.79
CA VAL A 392 -2.82 -7.83 36.91
C VAL A 392 -2.31 -6.53 37.54
N PRO A 393 -3.03 -5.95 38.53
CA PRO A 393 -2.70 -4.64 39.09
C PRO A 393 -1.30 -4.55 39.72
N TYR A 394 -0.82 -5.63 40.33
CA TYR A 394 0.42 -5.65 41.12
C TYR A 394 1.70 -5.56 40.30
N VAL A 395 1.66 -5.97 39.02
CA VAL A 395 2.86 -5.98 38.16
C VAL A 395 3.03 -4.67 37.37
N MET A 396 2.15 -3.69 37.55
CA MET A 396 2.13 -2.46 36.73
C MET A 396 3.49 -1.73 36.70
N MET A 397 4.08 -1.47 37.87
CA MET A 397 5.35 -0.74 37.94
C MET A 397 6.52 -1.59 37.44
N ALA A 398 6.49 -2.91 37.69
CA ALA A 398 7.47 -3.83 37.15
C ALA A 398 7.39 -3.90 35.61
N ALA A 399 6.18 -3.99 35.05
CA ALA A 399 5.94 -3.97 33.61
C ALA A 399 6.40 -2.66 32.97
N PHE A 400 6.21 -1.52 33.64
CA PHE A 400 6.71 -0.23 33.18
C PHE A 400 8.24 -0.17 33.17
N VAL A 401 8.90 -0.55 34.26
CA VAL A 401 10.37 -0.54 34.36
C VAL A 401 11.00 -1.54 33.39
N VAL A 402 10.50 -2.77 33.33
CA VAL A 402 10.96 -3.79 32.37
C VAL A 402 10.70 -3.34 30.94
N GLY A 403 9.55 -2.70 30.69
CA GLY A 403 9.23 -2.12 29.38
C GLY A 403 10.20 -1.03 28.96
N LEU A 404 10.64 -0.16 29.88
CA LEU A 404 11.64 0.87 29.59
C LEU A 404 13.03 0.27 29.34
N ILE A 405 13.44 -0.71 30.14
CA ILE A 405 14.72 -1.42 29.93
C ILE A 405 14.69 -2.15 28.58
N GLY A 406 13.60 -2.85 28.28
CA GLY A 406 13.40 -3.54 27.01
C GLY A 406 13.39 -2.57 25.82
N ALA A 407 12.73 -1.41 25.98
CA ALA A 407 12.74 -0.37 24.95
C ALA A 407 14.15 0.20 24.72
N GLY A 408 14.92 0.46 25.79
CA GLY A 408 16.31 0.90 25.69
C GLY A 408 17.22 -0.14 25.06
N GLY A 409 17.08 -1.41 25.43
CA GLY A 409 17.84 -2.52 24.82
C GLY A 409 17.52 -2.70 23.34
N LEU A 410 16.23 -2.67 22.96
CA LEU A 410 15.81 -2.76 21.57
C LEU A 410 16.20 -1.53 20.76
N PHE A 411 16.27 -0.34 21.35
CA PHE A 411 16.77 0.85 20.68
C PHE A 411 18.21 0.68 20.20
N VAL A 412 19.06 0.06 21.04
CA VAL A 412 20.47 -0.21 20.71
C VAL A 412 20.62 -1.39 19.75
N LEU A 413 19.83 -2.47 19.93
CA LEU A 413 19.96 -3.69 19.16
C LEU A 413 19.26 -3.62 17.79
N HIS A 414 18.00 -3.19 17.76
CA HIS A 414 17.13 -3.22 16.57
C HIS A 414 16.05 -2.11 16.64
N SER A 415 16.41 -0.88 16.30
CA SER A 415 15.49 0.29 16.36
C SER A 415 14.16 0.07 15.60
N LYS A 416 14.19 -0.63 14.47
CA LYS A 416 12.97 -0.94 13.69
C LYS A 416 12.02 -1.89 14.41
N LEU A 417 12.54 -2.89 15.13
CA LEU A 417 11.72 -3.80 15.93
C LEU A 417 11.09 -3.07 17.12
N LEU A 418 11.82 -2.11 17.71
CA LEU A 418 11.28 -1.25 18.75
C LEU A 418 10.06 -0.45 18.25
N GLU A 419 10.23 0.26 17.12
CA GLU A 419 9.19 1.10 16.54
C GLU A 419 7.92 0.27 16.22
N GLN A 420 8.07 -0.86 15.53
CA GLN A 420 6.95 -1.74 15.19
C GLN A 420 6.31 -2.39 16.41
N GLY A 421 7.13 -2.88 17.36
CA GLY A 421 6.65 -3.54 18.56
C GLY A 421 5.87 -2.61 19.50
N LEU A 422 6.37 -1.39 19.71
CA LEU A 422 5.68 -0.38 20.51
C LEU A 422 4.43 0.14 19.81
N ALA A 423 4.49 0.39 18.50
CA ALA A 423 3.31 0.82 17.73
C ALA A 423 2.19 -0.23 17.83
N LEU A 424 2.52 -1.51 17.66
CA LEU A 424 1.57 -2.62 17.85
C LEU A 424 1.05 -2.70 19.29
N GLY A 425 1.95 -2.60 20.28
CA GLY A 425 1.59 -2.63 21.70
C GLY A 425 0.63 -1.51 22.08
N VAL A 426 0.89 -0.27 21.64
CA VAL A 426 0.02 0.88 21.86
C VAL A 426 -1.31 0.73 21.11
N ALA A 427 -1.26 0.29 19.85
CA ALA A 427 -2.45 0.07 19.03
C ALA A 427 -3.40 -0.99 19.61
N ILE A 428 -2.87 -1.98 20.33
CA ILE A 428 -3.67 -2.97 21.08
C ILE A 428 -4.13 -2.40 22.42
N SER A 429 -3.25 -1.67 23.12
CA SER A 429 -3.49 -1.21 24.49
C SER A 429 -4.62 -0.20 24.60
N ALA A 430 -4.65 0.84 23.75
CA ALA A 430 -5.68 1.89 23.89
C ALA A 430 -7.11 1.37 23.67
N PRO A 431 -7.42 0.63 22.58
CA PRO A 431 -8.76 0.05 22.40
C PRO A 431 -9.12 -0.93 23.51
N THR A 432 -8.17 -1.75 23.98
CA THR A 432 -8.42 -2.68 25.09
C THR A 432 -8.79 -1.95 26.38
N ILE A 433 -8.00 -0.94 26.76
CA ILE A 433 -8.28 -0.10 27.94
C ILE A 433 -9.63 0.58 27.81
N ALA A 434 -9.93 1.15 26.64
CA ALA A 434 -11.19 1.83 26.37
C ALA A 434 -12.39 0.87 26.56
N MET A 435 -12.31 -0.33 26.00
CA MET A 435 -13.36 -1.35 26.14
C MET A 435 -13.53 -1.85 27.58
N VAL A 436 -12.43 -2.11 28.28
CA VAL A 436 -12.45 -2.53 29.69
C VAL A 436 -13.09 -1.45 30.57
N LEU A 437 -12.73 -0.18 30.36
CA LEU A 437 -13.33 0.95 31.07
C LEU A 437 -14.81 1.11 30.73
N ALA A 438 -15.22 0.85 29.48
CA ALA A 438 -16.61 0.88 29.08
C ALA A 438 -17.44 -0.17 29.84
N VAL A 439 -16.95 -1.42 29.91
CA VAL A 439 -17.58 -2.50 30.67
C VAL A 439 -17.67 -2.17 32.16
N ARG A 440 -16.56 -1.71 32.77
CA ARG A 440 -16.54 -1.28 34.19
C ARG A 440 -17.55 -0.17 34.45
N ARG A 441 -17.69 0.78 33.52
CA ARG A 441 -18.64 1.88 33.69
C ARG A 441 -20.08 1.39 33.69
N ILE A 442 -20.41 0.40 32.85
CA ILE A 442 -21.73 -0.24 32.86
C ILE A 442 -21.95 -0.99 34.18
N ASP A 443 -20.95 -1.72 34.67
CA ASP A 443 -21.05 -2.43 35.95
C ASP A 443 -21.31 -1.49 37.14
N MET A 444 -20.71 -0.30 37.14
CA MET A 444 -20.93 0.73 38.16
C MET A 444 -22.21 1.56 37.97
N SER A 445 -22.87 1.47 36.81
CA SER A 445 -24.05 2.27 36.53
C SER A 445 -25.31 1.66 37.16
N SER A 446 -26.22 2.53 37.62
CA SER A 446 -27.58 2.11 38.00
C SER A 446 -28.32 1.57 36.78
N ILE A 447 -29.20 0.59 37.00
CA ILE A 447 -30.08 0.08 35.93
C ILE A 447 -31.05 1.21 35.57
N ASP A 448 -30.96 1.70 34.34
CA ASP A 448 -31.83 2.78 33.85
C ASP A 448 -33.06 2.19 33.14
N LEU A 449 -34.24 2.53 33.64
CA LEU A 449 -35.52 2.08 33.08
C LEU A 449 -36.04 3.03 31.98
N SER A 450 -35.62 4.31 31.99
CA SER A 450 -36.10 5.32 31.05
C SER A 450 -35.24 5.43 29.79
N PHE A 451 -35.88 5.55 28.62
CA PHE A 451 -35.23 5.59 27.30
C PHE A 451 -34.24 6.75 27.15
N GLY A 452 -34.62 7.98 27.54
CA GLY A 452 -33.82 9.19 27.33
C GLY A 452 -32.46 9.16 28.01
N PRO A 453 -32.39 8.97 29.35
CA PRO A 453 -31.13 8.85 30.07
C PRO A 453 -30.26 7.68 29.60
N ARG A 454 -30.90 6.56 29.24
CA ARG A 454 -30.23 5.35 28.74
C ARG A 454 -29.56 5.60 27.38
N LEU A 455 -30.26 6.28 26.47
CA LEU A 455 -29.70 6.71 25.17
C LEU A 455 -28.53 7.68 25.36
N GLY A 456 -28.70 8.71 26.19
CA GLY A 456 -27.65 9.69 26.46
C GLY A 456 -26.37 9.06 27.05
N ARG A 457 -26.53 8.11 27.97
CA ARG A 457 -25.39 7.36 28.55
C ARG A 457 -24.74 6.42 27.54
N ALA A 458 -25.51 5.74 26.67
CA ALA A 458 -24.95 4.89 25.62
C ALA A 458 -24.11 5.69 24.61
N VAL A 459 -24.61 6.85 24.18
CA VAL A 459 -23.87 7.77 23.29
C VAL A 459 -22.62 8.32 23.99
N ALA A 460 -22.72 8.75 25.25
CA ALA A 460 -21.57 9.22 26.01
C ALA A 460 -20.51 8.13 26.22
N LEU A 461 -20.94 6.88 26.43
CA LEU A 461 -20.04 5.72 26.54
C LEU A 461 -19.31 5.48 25.22
N PHE A 462 -20.02 5.53 24.09
CA PHE A 462 -19.44 5.40 22.75
C PHE A 462 -18.38 6.47 22.50
N LEU A 463 -18.72 7.75 22.69
CA LEU A 463 -17.79 8.86 22.46
C LEU A 463 -16.55 8.76 23.35
N ARG A 464 -16.71 8.47 24.64
CA ARG A 464 -15.58 8.30 25.56
C ARG A 464 -14.69 7.12 25.18
N THR A 465 -15.28 5.99 24.79
CA THR A 465 -14.54 4.81 24.36
C THR A 465 -13.76 5.09 23.08
N SER A 466 -14.39 5.74 22.10
CA SER A 466 -13.75 6.14 20.85
C SER A 466 -12.59 7.13 21.06
N VAL A 467 -12.77 8.16 21.90
CA VAL A 467 -11.68 9.11 22.22
C VAL A 467 -10.51 8.39 22.89
N LEU A 468 -10.78 7.48 23.85
CA LEU A 468 -9.73 6.71 24.51
C LEU A 468 -9.00 5.76 23.55
N SER A 469 -9.71 5.13 22.60
CA SER A 469 -9.08 4.30 21.56
C SER A 469 -8.17 5.14 20.64
N LEU A 470 -8.61 6.35 20.27
CA LEU A 470 -7.86 7.26 19.40
C LEU A 470 -6.58 7.82 20.04
N ILE A 471 -6.40 7.70 21.37
CA ILE A 471 -5.13 8.05 22.02
C ILE A 471 -3.95 7.28 21.40
N ALA A 472 -4.16 6.05 20.91
CA ALA A 472 -3.10 5.30 20.24
C ALA A 472 -2.66 5.89 18.89
N VAL A 473 -3.51 6.66 18.21
CA VAL A 473 -3.27 7.11 16.83
C VAL A 473 -2.03 8.01 16.72
N PRO A 474 -1.89 9.09 17.53
CA PRO A 474 -0.67 9.90 17.52
C PRO A 474 0.60 9.07 17.79
N TYR A 475 0.56 8.14 18.75
CA TYR A 475 1.69 7.25 19.03
C TYR A 475 2.07 6.39 17.82
N VAL A 476 1.10 5.74 17.18
CA VAL A 476 1.35 4.88 16.01
C VAL A 476 2.02 5.69 14.90
N ILE A 477 1.48 6.88 14.57
CA ILE A 477 2.04 7.73 13.52
C ILE A 477 3.45 8.22 13.89
N ALA A 478 3.66 8.69 15.12
CA ALA A 478 4.95 9.21 15.55
C ALA A 478 6.05 8.15 15.63
N LEU A 479 5.70 6.93 16.10
CA LEU A 479 6.61 5.79 16.13
C LEU A 479 6.93 5.29 14.72
N MET A 480 6.02 5.46 13.77
CA MET A 480 6.17 4.99 12.39
C MET A 480 6.39 6.12 11.37
N ASN A 481 6.98 7.23 11.81
CA ASN A 481 7.17 8.42 10.97
C ASN A 481 8.32 8.32 9.95
N ASN A 482 8.98 7.16 9.82
CA ASN A 482 10.05 7.01 8.83
C ASN A 482 9.48 7.05 7.39
N ILE A 483 10.16 7.76 6.49
CA ILE A 483 9.78 7.86 5.08
C ILE A 483 9.67 6.48 4.41
N THR A 484 10.42 5.48 4.87
CA THR A 484 10.35 4.09 4.40
C THR A 484 8.93 3.50 4.43
N TYR A 485 8.14 3.84 5.45
CA TYR A 485 6.76 3.38 5.58
C TYR A 485 5.80 4.07 4.60
N SER A 486 6.13 5.30 4.22
CA SER A 486 5.35 6.10 3.25
C SER A 486 5.56 5.58 1.84
N LEU A 487 6.84 5.29 1.56
CA LEU A 487 7.33 4.70 0.33
C LEU A 487 6.97 3.21 0.20
N VAL A 488 6.37 2.60 1.24
CA VAL A 488 5.99 1.18 1.30
C VAL A 488 7.21 0.25 1.12
N LEU A 489 8.42 0.76 1.36
CA LEU A 489 9.62 -0.06 1.50
C LEU A 489 9.51 -0.95 2.74
N ASP A 490 8.84 -0.41 3.76
CA ASP A 490 8.47 -1.13 4.96
C ASP A 490 6.96 -1.12 5.19
N GLN A 491 6.44 -2.24 5.69
CA GLN A 491 5.04 -2.41 6.03
C GLN A 491 4.87 -2.66 7.53
N PHE A 492 3.70 -2.28 8.05
CA PHE A 492 3.33 -2.58 9.43
C PHE A 492 3.13 -4.09 9.61
N ARG A 493 3.96 -4.70 10.46
CA ARG A 493 3.87 -6.13 10.79
C ARG A 493 3.01 -6.30 12.04
N GLY A 494 2.11 -7.29 12.02
CA GLY A 494 1.22 -7.58 13.15
C GLY A 494 -0.22 -7.09 13.00
N ILE A 495 -0.66 -6.72 11.79
CA ILE A 495 -2.06 -6.36 11.48
C ILE A 495 -3.03 -7.43 12.01
N SER A 496 -2.74 -8.72 11.77
CA SER A 496 -3.58 -9.81 12.26
C SER A 496 -3.68 -9.86 13.78
N LEU A 497 -2.59 -9.57 14.49
CA LEU A 497 -2.60 -9.52 15.96
C LEU A 497 -3.38 -8.31 16.45
N LEU A 498 -3.24 -7.15 15.80
CA LEU A 498 -4.05 -5.97 16.09
C LEU A 498 -5.55 -6.27 15.95
N PHE A 499 -5.97 -7.05 14.96
CA PHE A 499 -7.37 -7.45 14.79
C PHE A 499 -7.88 -8.43 15.86
N ILE A 500 -7.03 -9.26 16.44
CA ILE A 500 -7.48 -10.32 17.36
C ILE A 500 -7.31 -9.91 18.82
N ALA A 501 -6.20 -9.25 19.16
CA ALA A 501 -5.82 -9.03 20.56
C ALA A 501 -6.81 -8.13 21.33
N PRO A 502 -7.27 -6.96 20.85
CA PRO A 502 -8.24 -6.15 21.59
C PRO A 502 -9.57 -6.85 21.81
N VAL A 503 -10.03 -7.63 20.83
CA VAL A 503 -11.25 -8.45 20.93
C VAL A 503 -11.07 -9.54 21.97
N GLY A 504 -9.98 -10.31 21.89
CA GLY A 504 -9.66 -11.40 22.80
C GLY A 504 -9.42 -10.93 24.24
N LEU A 505 -8.69 -9.83 24.44
CA LEU A 505 -8.44 -9.25 25.75
C LEU A 505 -9.71 -8.66 26.37
N THR A 506 -10.58 -8.04 25.57
CA THR A 506 -11.90 -7.59 26.03
C THR A 506 -12.77 -8.77 26.44
N ALA A 507 -12.80 -9.85 25.64
CA ALA A 507 -13.52 -11.06 25.99
C ALA A 507 -12.98 -11.69 27.29
N LEU A 508 -11.65 -11.82 27.41
CA LEU A 508 -10.99 -12.31 28.61
C LEU A 508 -11.40 -11.52 29.86
N TYR A 509 -11.45 -10.18 29.74
CA TYR A 509 -11.89 -9.32 30.81
C TYR A 509 -13.36 -9.58 31.20
N VAL A 510 -14.25 -9.65 30.21
CA VAL A 510 -15.69 -9.89 30.43
C VAL A 510 -15.95 -11.26 31.05
N PHE A 511 -15.20 -12.30 30.68
CA PHE A 511 -15.41 -13.65 31.21
C PHE A 511 -14.80 -13.88 32.60
N LEU A 512 -13.59 -13.37 32.85
CA LEU A 512 -12.79 -13.79 34.01
C LEU A 512 -12.67 -12.75 35.12
N TYR A 513 -12.75 -11.45 34.79
CA TYR A 513 -12.40 -10.37 35.73
C TYR A 513 -13.63 -9.65 36.32
N ARG A 514 -14.82 -10.23 36.17
CA ARG A 514 -16.08 -9.69 36.71
C ARG A 514 -16.51 -10.31 38.05
N GLY A 515 -16.11 -11.55 38.34
CA GLY A 515 -16.50 -12.27 39.55
C GLY A 515 -15.56 -12.05 40.73
N GLU A 516 -15.87 -12.67 41.88
CA GLU A 516 -15.06 -12.57 43.11
C GLU A 516 -13.61 -13.05 42.92
N SER A 517 -13.37 -13.99 42.00
CA SER A 517 -12.04 -14.53 41.70
C SER A 517 -11.97 -15.08 40.28
N VAL A 518 -10.85 -14.80 39.61
CA VAL A 518 -10.52 -15.29 38.26
C VAL A 518 -10.62 -16.82 38.18
N PHE A 519 -10.14 -17.53 39.20
CA PHE A 519 -10.14 -18.99 39.22
C PHE A 519 -11.54 -19.58 39.37
N LYS A 520 -12.42 -18.94 40.16
CA LYS A 520 -13.81 -19.37 40.32
C LYS A 520 -14.60 -19.17 39.03
N GLU A 521 -14.47 -18.02 38.38
CA GLU A 521 -15.14 -17.78 37.10
C GLU A 521 -14.59 -18.68 36.00
N ALA A 522 -13.27 -18.87 35.91
CA ALA A 522 -12.68 -19.82 34.96
C ALA A 522 -13.26 -21.23 35.16
N LYS A 523 -13.26 -21.74 36.40
CA LYS A 523 -13.83 -23.05 36.72
C LYS A 523 -15.31 -23.13 36.35
N ARG A 524 -16.09 -22.08 36.63
CA ARG A 524 -17.51 -21.99 36.29
C ARG A 524 -17.75 -22.14 34.78
N TRP A 525 -17.03 -21.37 33.96
CA TRP A 525 -17.14 -21.43 32.50
C TRP A 525 -16.67 -22.76 31.93
N LEU A 526 -15.57 -23.32 32.45
CA LEU A 526 -15.07 -24.65 32.06
C LEU A 526 -16.02 -25.79 32.46
N SER A 527 -16.75 -25.63 33.56
CA SER A 527 -17.75 -26.61 34.04
C SER A 527 -19.14 -26.47 33.42
N MET A 528 -19.34 -25.46 32.55
CA MET A 528 -20.65 -25.18 31.98
C MET A 528 -20.96 -26.21 30.88
N PRO A 529 -22.15 -26.86 30.88
CA PRO A 529 -22.48 -27.82 29.86
C PRO A 529 -22.56 -27.14 28.49
N LEU A 530 -21.67 -27.55 27.57
CA LEU A 530 -21.68 -27.13 26.17
C LEU A 530 -22.90 -27.76 25.49
N THR A 531 -23.99 -27.01 25.38
CA THR A 531 -25.13 -27.43 24.57
C THR A 531 -24.81 -27.33 23.09
N LEU A 532 -25.43 -28.19 22.27
CA LEU A 532 -25.34 -28.15 20.81
C LEU A 532 -25.68 -26.76 20.22
N LEU A 533 -26.51 -25.97 20.92
CA LEU A 533 -26.85 -24.60 20.54
C LEU A 533 -25.64 -23.65 20.65
N TRP A 534 -24.78 -23.79 21.67
CA TRP A 534 -23.55 -22.99 21.78
C TRP A 534 -22.56 -23.33 20.67
N VAL A 535 -22.44 -24.61 20.33
CA VAL A 535 -21.59 -25.08 19.22
C VAL A 535 -22.12 -24.55 17.89
N ALA A 536 -23.42 -24.66 17.64
CA ALA A 536 -24.05 -24.12 16.44
C ALA A 536 -23.89 -22.60 16.34
N ALA A 537 -24.11 -21.86 17.44
CA ALA A 537 -23.90 -20.41 17.48
C ALA A 537 -22.44 -20.02 17.23
N PHE A 538 -21.48 -20.75 17.81
CA PHE A 538 -20.05 -20.54 17.57
C PHE A 538 -19.69 -20.79 16.10
N VAL A 539 -20.17 -21.88 15.49
CA VAL A 539 -19.94 -22.19 14.07
C VAL A 539 -20.50 -21.10 13.16
N VAL A 540 -21.70 -20.57 13.46
CA VAL A 540 -22.28 -19.47 12.68
C VAL A 540 -21.46 -18.18 12.83
N VAL A 541 -21.05 -17.82 14.06
CA VAL A 541 -20.24 -16.61 14.30
C VAL A 541 -18.83 -16.75 13.71
N ALA A 542 -18.21 -17.91 13.84
CA ALA A 542 -16.90 -18.22 13.26
C ALA A 542 -16.96 -18.26 11.73
N GLY A 543 -18.03 -18.84 11.15
CA GLY A 543 -18.27 -18.84 9.70
C GLY A 543 -18.51 -17.43 9.16
N ALA A 544 -19.31 -16.61 9.85
CA ALA A 544 -19.50 -15.21 9.52
C ALA A 544 -18.21 -14.39 9.67
N GLY A 545 -17.43 -14.64 10.72
CA GLY A 545 -16.11 -14.04 10.94
C GLY A 545 -15.10 -14.43 9.87
N TYR A 546 -15.05 -15.71 9.48
CA TYR A 546 -14.20 -16.23 8.41
C TYR A 546 -14.60 -15.65 7.05
N TYR A 547 -15.89 -15.64 6.72
CA TYR A 547 -16.42 -14.99 5.52
C TYR A 547 -16.08 -13.49 5.49
N TYR A 548 -16.17 -12.82 6.64
CA TYR A 548 -15.83 -11.41 6.79
C TYR A 548 -14.32 -11.14 6.59
N LEU A 549 -13.45 -12.02 7.09
CA LEU A 549 -12.00 -11.94 6.92
C LEU A 549 -11.56 -12.32 5.50
N SER A 550 -12.14 -13.35 4.89
CA SER A 550 -11.79 -13.79 3.53
C SER A 550 -12.24 -12.79 2.47
N ARG A 551 -13.35 -12.08 2.68
CA ARG A 551 -13.81 -10.97 1.82
C ARG A 551 -13.13 -9.63 2.11
N SER A 552 -12.15 -9.59 3.02
CA SER A 552 -11.41 -8.35 3.32
C SER A 552 -10.23 -8.08 2.37
N GLY A 553 -9.92 -9.02 1.47
CA GLY A 553 -8.98 -8.83 0.37
C GLY A 553 -9.59 -8.17 -0.88
N ASN A 554 -8.72 -7.68 -1.77
CA ASN A 554 -9.05 -6.90 -2.98
C ASN A 554 -9.83 -7.67 -4.08
N ALA A 555 -10.33 -8.87 -3.83
CA ALA A 555 -10.95 -9.75 -4.83
C ALA A 555 -12.44 -10.03 -4.61
N GLY A 556 -13.08 -9.42 -3.61
CA GLY A 556 -14.51 -9.62 -3.35
C GLY A 556 -15.39 -8.84 -4.32
N SER A 557 -16.28 -9.53 -5.04
CA SER A 557 -17.32 -8.87 -5.86
C SER A 557 -18.21 -7.99 -4.97
N VAL A 558 -18.32 -6.71 -5.33
CA VAL A 558 -19.13 -5.71 -4.63
C VAL A 558 -20.46 -5.61 -5.36
N SER A 559 -21.58 -5.56 -4.62
CA SER A 559 -22.88 -5.34 -5.24
C SER A 559 -22.94 -3.95 -5.90
N SER A 560 -23.61 -3.84 -7.04
CA SER A 560 -23.79 -2.56 -7.76
C SER A 560 -24.40 -1.47 -6.87
N ILE A 561 -25.27 -1.86 -5.92
CA ILE A 561 -25.89 -0.96 -4.95
C ILE A 561 -24.86 -0.43 -3.95
N GLU A 562 -23.92 -1.27 -3.52
CA GLU A 562 -22.84 -0.84 -2.62
C GLU A 562 -21.87 0.11 -3.35
N LEU A 563 -21.59 -0.12 -4.63
CA LEU A 563 -20.78 0.81 -5.44
C LEU A 563 -21.47 2.17 -5.62
N MET A 564 -22.78 2.19 -5.89
CA MET A 564 -23.57 3.43 -5.97
C MET A 564 -23.64 4.18 -4.64
N PHE A 565 -23.82 3.46 -3.53
CA PHE A 565 -23.80 4.08 -2.20
C PHE A 565 -22.42 4.63 -1.85
N ARG A 566 -21.35 3.92 -2.22
CA ARG A 566 -19.96 4.38 -2.06
C ARG A 566 -19.71 5.66 -2.87
N SER A 567 -20.11 5.71 -4.14
CA SER A 567 -19.92 6.90 -4.98
C SER A 567 -20.75 8.09 -4.50
N LEU A 568 -21.96 7.87 -3.97
CA LEU A 568 -22.77 8.93 -3.35
C LEU A 568 -22.08 9.53 -2.13
N LEU A 569 -21.56 8.69 -1.22
CA LEU A 569 -20.80 9.15 -0.05
C LEU A 569 -19.53 9.89 -0.47
N GLU A 570 -18.84 9.39 -1.49
CA GLU A 570 -17.62 9.99 -2.01
C GLU A 570 -17.87 11.36 -2.64
N ASN A 571 -18.90 11.51 -3.47
CA ASN A 571 -19.30 12.79 -4.06
C ASN A 571 -19.80 13.80 -3.01
N THR A 572 -20.36 13.32 -1.90
CA THR A 572 -20.90 14.19 -0.84
C THR A 572 -19.81 14.67 0.12
N PHE A 573 -18.90 13.79 0.52
CA PHE A 573 -17.91 14.06 1.59
C PHE A 573 -16.47 14.19 1.08
N GLY A 574 -16.22 13.95 -0.21
CA GLY A 574 -14.89 13.98 -0.84
C GLY A 574 -13.95 12.84 -0.44
N VAL A 575 -14.30 12.04 0.58
CA VAL A 575 -13.50 10.93 1.11
C VAL A 575 -14.40 9.73 1.38
N ARG A 576 -13.99 8.54 0.91
CA ARG A 576 -14.73 7.30 1.13
C ARG A 576 -14.69 6.87 2.61
N PRO A 577 -15.84 6.76 3.32
CA PRO A 577 -15.89 6.20 4.68
C PRO A 577 -15.64 4.69 4.66
N ARG A 578 -15.11 4.12 5.75
CA ARG A 578 -14.89 2.67 5.83
C ARG A 578 -16.22 1.97 6.15
N ASN A 579 -16.88 1.41 5.12
CA ASN A 579 -18.20 0.75 5.19
C ASN A 579 -18.38 -0.16 6.41
N LYS A 580 -17.36 -0.94 6.76
CA LYS A 580 -17.41 -1.94 7.83
C LYS A 580 -17.53 -1.33 9.23
N GLU A 581 -17.01 -0.13 9.44
CA GLU A 581 -17.00 0.55 10.74
C GLU A 581 -18.39 1.14 11.05
N PHE A 582 -18.95 1.90 10.11
CA PHE A 582 -20.21 2.62 10.34
C PHE A 582 -21.47 1.75 10.14
N LEU A 583 -21.43 0.72 9.29
CA LEU A 583 -22.58 -0.16 9.06
C LEU A 583 -22.79 -1.19 10.18
N LEU A 584 -21.69 -1.68 10.77
CA LEU A 584 -21.76 -2.82 11.70
C LEU A 584 -21.15 -2.48 13.05
N ALA A 585 -19.88 -2.10 13.10
CA ALA A 585 -19.14 -2.09 14.36
C ALA A 585 -19.61 -1.00 15.35
N HIS A 586 -19.72 0.25 14.91
CA HIS A 586 -20.20 1.35 15.76
C HIS A 586 -21.68 1.21 16.16
N PRO A 587 -22.60 0.82 15.25
CA PRO A 587 -23.98 0.54 15.63
C PRO A 587 -24.10 -0.58 16.69
N ILE A 588 -23.36 -1.68 16.54
CA ILE A 588 -23.35 -2.78 17.51
C ILE A 588 -22.84 -2.30 18.88
N PHE A 589 -21.85 -1.40 18.92
CA PHE A 589 -21.40 -0.80 20.17
C PHE A 589 -22.53 -0.02 20.86
N LEU A 590 -23.23 0.85 20.12
CA LEU A 590 -24.30 1.70 20.66
C LEU A 590 -25.50 0.88 21.14
N VAL A 591 -25.95 -0.08 20.33
CA VAL A 591 -27.02 -1.01 20.69
C VAL A 591 -26.60 -1.86 21.87
N GLY A 592 -25.37 -2.39 21.88
CA GLY A 592 -24.82 -3.17 22.99
C GLY A 592 -24.75 -2.38 24.28
N ALA A 593 -24.28 -1.12 24.24
CA ALA A 593 -24.27 -0.22 25.38
C ALA A 593 -25.68 0.06 25.91
N PHE A 594 -26.63 0.34 25.02
CA PHE A 594 -28.03 0.54 25.39
C PHE A 594 -28.60 -0.70 26.05
N ILE A 595 -28.46 -1.90 25.47
CA ILE A 595 -28.91 -3.17 26.06
C ILE A 595 -28.25 -3.40 27.42
N ALA A 596 -26.94 -3.21 27.53
CA ALA A 596 -26.16 -3.48 28.73
C ALA A 596 -26.56 -2.63 29.95
N LEU A 597 -27.06 -1.41 29.72
CA LEU A 597 -27.56 -0.51 30.78
C LEU A 597 -28.88 -0.98 31.42
N ARG A 598 -29.64 -1.84 30.75
CA ARG A 598 -30.87 -2.46 31.29
C ARG A 598 -30.67 -3.94 31.64
N TYR A 599 -30.00 -4.68 30.76
CA TYR A 599 -29.73 -6.10 30.92
C TYR A 599 -28.23 -6.40 30.89
N ARG A 600 -27.69 -6.92 31.98
CA ARG A 600 -26.24 -7.14 32.12
C ARG A 600 -25.62 -8.13 31.13
N TRP A 601 -26.41 -8.97 30.46
CA TRP A 601 -25.92 -9.85 29.38
C TRP A 601 -25.52 -9.07 28.12
N GLY A 602 -26.02 -7.83 27.94
CA GLY A 602 -25.61 -6.96 26.82
C GLY A 602 -24.12 -6.63 26.80
N GLN A 603 -23.39 -6.88 27.89
CA GLN A 603 -21.94 -6.71 27.95
C GLN A 603 -21.18 -7.71 27.07
N PHE A 604 -21.74 -8.89 26.76
CA PHE A 604 -21.11 -9.81 25.82
C PHE A 604 -21.06 -9.25 24.39
N ILE A 605 -21.96 -8.32 24.06
CA ILE A 605 -21.97 -7.61 22.76
C ILE A 605 -20.71 -6.75 22.61
N PHE A 606 -20.08 -6.31 23.71
CA PHE A 606 -18.85 -5.53 23.68
C PHE A 606 -17.66 -6.31 23.09
N MET A 607 -17.69 -7.65 23.11
CA MET A 607 -16.66 -8.45 22.45
C MET A 607 -16.66 -8.20 20.93
N ILE A 608 -17.85 -8.18 20.32
CA ILE A 608 -18.02 -7.91 18.89
C ILE A 608 -17.80 -6.42 18.62
N ALA A 609 -18.29 -5.54 19.51
CA ALA A 609 -18.14 -4.09 19.37
C ALA A 609 -16.67 -3.62 19.45
N ALA A 610 -15.78 -4.39 20.09
CA ALA A 610 -14.34 -4.11 20.14
C ALA A 610 -13.71 -4.02 18.75
N VAL A 611 -14.28 -4.72 17.75
CA VAL A 611 -13.85 -4.65 16.34
C VAL A 611 -13.90 -3.22 15.82
N GLY A 612 -14.90 -2.43 16.21
CA GLY A 612 -15.02 -1.04 15.76
C GLY A 612 -13.93 -0.15 16.35
N GLN A 613 -13.65 -0.31 17.64
CA GLN A 613 -12.64 0.48 18.34
C GLN A 613 -11.22 0.20 17.84
N MET A 614 -10.92 -1.06 17.54
CA MET A 614 -9.63 -1.43 16.97
C MET A 614 -9.54 -1.08 15.48
N SER A 615 -10.61 -1.21 14.70
CA SER A 615 -10.61 -0.81 13.27
C SER A 615 -10.27 0.67 13.10
N MET A 616 -10.76 1.54 14.00
CA MET A 616 -10.40 2.95 14.02
C MET A 616 -8.89 3.16 14.11
N VAL A 617 -8.20 2.44 15.02
CA VAL A 617 -6.74 2.52 15.15
C VAL A 617 -6.04 1.87 13.96
N ASN A 618 -6.55 0.73 13.48
CA ASN A 618 -6.01 0.03 12.33
C ASN A 618 -6.00 0.88 11.05
N THR A 619 -6.96 1.80 10.89
CA THR A 619 -6.98 2.73 9.74
C THR A 619 -5.68 3.55 9.64
N PHE A 620 -5.05 3.91 10.76
CA PHE A 620 -3.79 4.66 10.80
C PHE A 620 -2.54 3.78 10.69
N THR A 621 -2.68 2.46 10.62
CA THR A 621 -1.55 1.54 10.35
C THR A 621 -1.26 1.40 8.85
N HIS A 622 -2.15 1.90 8.00
CA HIS A 622 -1.92 2.03 6.56
C HIS A 622 -1.15 3.34 6.27
N LEU A 623 0.15 3.33 6.56
CA LEU A 623 1.03 4.51 6.60
C LEU A 623 1.26 5.18 5.23
N HIS A 624 0.82 4.55 4.15
CA HIS A 624 0.82 5.13 2.81
C HIS A 624 -0.37 6.07 2.56
N THR A 625 -1.44 5.96 3.34
CA THR A 625 -2.60 6.84 3.28
C THR A 625 -2.28 8.14 4.01
N PRO A 626 -2.59 9.32 3.44
CA PRO A 626 -2.38 10.57 4.15
C PRO A 626 -3.09 10.60 5.51
N VAL A 627 -2.45 11.21 6.50
CA VAL A 627 -2.97 11.24 7.88
C VAL A 627 -4.34 11.95 7.94
N ILE A 628 -4.49 13.06 7.21
CA ILE A 628 -5.73 13.85 7.17
C ILE A 628 -6.87 13.02 6.56
N ILE A 629 -6.61 12.29 5.49
CA ILE A 629 -7.62 11.43 4.83
C ILE A 629 -8.07 10.32 5.77
N SER A 630 -7.13 9.67 6.47
CA SER A 630 -7.43 8.67 7.50
C SER A 630 -8.30 9.24 8.63
N LEU A 631 -7.99 10.46 9.10
CA LEU A 631 -8.75 11.14 10.13
C LEU A 631 -10.19 11.45 9.69
N ILE A 632 -10.37 12.03 8.50
CA ILE A 632 -11.69 12.30 7.92
C ILE A 632 -12.50 11.01 7.83
N ARG A 633 -11.90 9.94 7.30
CA ARG A 633 -12.55 8.63 7.17
C ARG A 633 -13.03 8.09 8.52
N THR A 634 -12.24 8.20 9.58
CA THR A 634 -12.61 7.75 10.94
C THR A 634 -13.71 8.62 11.55
N VAL A 635 -13.64 9.95 11.41
CA VAL A 635 -14.67 10.85 11.94
C VAL A 635 -16.01 10.65 11.23
N LEU A 636 -16.00 10.53 9.89
CA LEU A 636 -17.20 10.20 9.12
C LEU A 636 -17.75 8.82 9.50
N GLY A 637 -16.88 7.83 9.68
CA GLY A 637 -17.26 6.50 10.15
C GLY A 637 -17.98 6.52 11.49
N MET A 638 -17.45 7.28 12.46
CA MET A 638 -18.08 7.48 13.76
C MET A 638 -19.42 8.22 13.66
N GLY A 639 -19.50 9.27 12.86
CA GLY A 639 -20.72 10.08 12.69
C GLY A 639 -21.86 9.30 12.04
N LEU A 640 -21.60 8.64 10.91
CA LEU A 640 -22.58 7.77 10.25
C LEU A 640 -22.95 6.57 11.12
N GLY A 641 -21.97 6.00 11.83
CA GLY A 641 -22.18 4.89 12.75
C GLY A 641 -23.05 5.27 13.95
N LEU A 642 -22.96 6.52 14.42
CA LEU A 642 -23.83 7.08 15.46
C LEU A 642 -25.29 7.14 14.98
N ILE A 643 -25.53 7.65 13.76
CA ILE A 643 -26.87 7.76 13.17
C ILE A 643 -27.51 6.36 13.05
N ILE A 644 -26.79 5.42 12.45
CA ILE A 644 -27.28 4.05 12.26
C ILE A 644 -27.45 3.33 13.61
N GLY A 645 -26.55 3.57 14.57
CA GLY A 645 -26.67 3.04 15.93
C GLY A 645 -27.92 3.54 16.66
N ILE A 646 -28.27 4.82 16.52
CA ILE A 646 -29.51 5.38 17.08
C ILE A 646 -30.73 4.70 16.44
N ILE A 647 -30.73 4.52 15.11
CA ILE A 647 -31.80 3.78 14.42
C ILE A 647 -31.90 2.34 14.97
N GLY A 648 -30.77 1.65 15.15
CA GLY A 648 -30.73 0.33 15.76
C GLY A 648 -31.30 0.28 17.19
N ILE A 649 -31.04 1.32 18.01
CA ILE A 649 -31.62 1.46 19.35
C ILE A 649 -33.13 1.65 19.30
N LEU A 650 -33.65 2.43 18.34
CA LEU A 650 -35.08 2.62 18.14
C LEU A 650 -35.77 1.31 17.76
N VAL A 651 -35.20 0.57 16.81
CA VAL A 651 -35.69 -0.76 16.40
C VAL A 651 -35.69 -1.72 17.59
N TRP A 652 -34.59 -1.77 18.35
CA TRP A 652 -34.52 -2.60 19.55
C TRP A 652 -35.59 -2.22 20.57
N SER A 653 -35.85 -0.93 20.77
CA SER A 653 -36.86 -0.46 21.72
C SER A 653 -38.29 -0.84 21.30
N ILE A 654 -38.57 -0.87 19.99
CA ILE A 654 -39.84 -1.38 19.46
C ILE A 654 -39.96 -2.88 19.73
N ILE A 655 -38.91 -3.65 19.42
CA ILE A 655 -38.86 -5.10 19.68
C ILE A 655 -39.07 -5.39 21.16
N GLU A 656 -38.40 -4.63 22.04
CA GLU A 656 -38.50 -4.77 23.48
C GLU A 656 -39.95 -4.52 23.98
N ARG A 657 -40.61 -3.47 23.48
CA ARG A 657 -42.02 -3.18 23.81
C ARG A 657 -42.97 -4.25 23.28
N CYS A 658 -42.75 -4.74 22.07
CA CYS A 658 -43.54 -5.83 21.49
C CYS A 658 -43.37 -7.12 22.30
N TRP A 659 -42.13 -7.45 22.69
CA TRP A 659 -41.81 -8.62 23.49
C TRP A 659 -42.43 -8.55 24.89
N GLU A 660 -42.35 -7.41 25.57
CA GLU A 660 -43.02 -7.21 26.86
C GLU A 660 -44.54 -7.36 26.75
N SER A 661 -45.12 -6.80 25.68
CA SER A 661 -46.57 -6.89 25.40
C SER A 661 -47.02 -8.33 25.08
N TRP A 662 -46.19 -9.10 24.39
CA TRP A 662 -46.49 -10.49 24.01
C TRP A 662 -46.24 -11.47 25.18
N ARG A 663 -45.20 -11.24 25.99
CA ARG A 663 -44.91 -12.04 27.19
C ARG A 663 -46.01 -11.96 28.24
N LEU A 664 -46.72 -10.83 28.33
CA LEU A 664 -47.89 -10.68 29.19
C LEU A 664 -49.10 -11.48 28.68
N LYS A 665 -49.21 -11.72 27.36
CA LYS A 665 -50.29 -12.52 26.75
C LYS A 665 -50.03 -14.02 26.75
N LEU A 666 -48.77 -14.45 26.75
CA LEU A 666 -48.34 -15.87 26.81
C LEU A 666 -48.28 -16.46 28.25
N LYS A 667 -48.68 -15.68 29.26
CA LYS A 667 -48.80 -16.11 30.66
C LYS A 667 -50.24 -16.45 31.08
N LEU A 668 -51.18 -16.44 30.14
CA LEU A 668 -52.47 -17.14 30.21
C LEU A 668 -52.31 -18.48 29.49
#